data_AF-A0A7X8KCI6-F1
#
_entry.id   AF-A0A7X8KCI6-F1
#
_cell.length_a   1.000
_cell.length_b   1.000
_cell.length_c   1.000
_cell.angle_alpha   90.00
_cell.angle_beta   90.00
_cell.angle_gamma   90.00
#
_symmetry.space_group_name_H-M   'P 1'
#
loop_
_entity.id
_entity.type
_entity.pdbx_description
1 polymer ?
#
loop_
_entity_poly.entity_id
_entity_poly.type
_entity_poly.pdbx_seq_one_letter_code
_entity_poly.pdbx_strand_id
1 'polypeptide(L)'
;MKKTILFISTLIGIPFAALAGEANLVIPDGMSNSTILYWGFLITLAGMLFGLYQFVKVKKLKAHRSMLDVAHVIFETSKTYLLKQGKFLILLFIFIGAAVAFYFGFLSEGFGFSGVMMILGWTIVGILGSYAVAWFGIRMNTLANSRMAFASLERKPIKLLNIPLNAGMSIGVMLISLELTIMLIILMFVPGQYAGASFIGFAIGESLGASALRIAGGIFTKIADIGSDLMKVIFKIGEDDPRNPGTIADCVGDNAGDSVGPTADGFETYGVTGVALVSFILLAISNVDYQLQLLTWIFVMRILMIVTSILSFGINNVISKAKYQKADDLDFEKPLTSLVWLTSILSIIVTFIVSYMVIGDLPNNLWITLSVIISAGTLGAALIPEFTKIFTSPKSAHVKEVVESSSRGGASLNILSGLVSGNFSAFWQGLVFVALMAIAYFASGYGLEEIMVYPSIFAFGLVAFGMLGMGPVTIAVDSYGPVTDNAQSIYELSLIEEIPNIKEEVEKDFGFKPDFEKSKYYLEANDGAGNTFKATAKPVLIGTAVVGATTMIFSLILVIKEALGVDPETILSILNPYSILGFILGGAVIYWFSGASIQAVTTGAGRAVDYIKKNINLDPNAEKKASPEKSKQVVSICTSFAQKGMFNIFIVIFFFALGIAFLSAPGSNGYNAPVSMFVSYLISIALFGLFQAIFMANAGGAWDNAKKVIEVDMKEKGTELHAASVVGDTVGDPFKDTSSVSLNPIIKFTTLFGLLAMEIAISDSFISISKYIGAICIVIALIFVYRSFFSMRLNK
;
A
#
# COMPACT_ATOMS: atom_id res chain seq x y z
N MET A 1 -5.59 32.82 -14.65
CA MET A 1 -4.38 33.32 -13.95
C MET A 1 -4.38 34.85 -14.01
N LYS A 2 -4.05 35.50 -12.88
CA LYS A 2 -4.14 36.94 -12.56
C LYS A 2 -5.54 37.47 -12.24
N LYS A 3 -6.00 37.24 -10.99
CA LYS A 3 -6.74 38.19 -10.11
C LYS A 3 -7.31 37.49 -8.85
N THR A 4 -6.47 36.86 -8.03
CA THR A 4 -6.95 36.23 -6.76
C THR A 4 -5.92 36.23 -5.62
N ILE A 5 -4.88 37.08 -5.65
CA ILE A 5 -3.80 37.07 -4.63
C ILE A 5 -3.76 38.39 -3.85
N LEU A 6 -4.90 38.95 -3.48
CA LEU A 6 -4.87 40.21 -2.71
C LEU A 6 -6.07 40.33 -1.78
N PHE A 7 -6.19 39.44 -0.79
CA PHE A 7 -7.10 39.69 0.34
C PHE A 7 -6.74 38.93 1.63
N ILE A 8 -5.44 38.78 1.94
CA ILE A 8 -4.99 38.28 3.24
C ILE A 8 -3.90 39.22 3.75
N SER A 9 -4.31 40.32 4.36
CA SER A 9 -3.42 41.18 5.16
C SER A 9 -4.28 42.17 5.92
N THR A 10 -4.77 41.75 7.09
CA THR A 10 -4.89 42.57 8.32
C THR A 10 -5.72 41.82 9.34
N LEU A 11 -5.09 41.41 10.46
CA LEU A 11 -5.51 41.76 11.82
C LEU A 11 -4.51 41.17 12.81
N ILE A 12 -3.68 42.07 13.36
CA ILE A 12 -2.80 41.84 14.51
C ILE A 12 -3.59 42.21 15.76
N GLY A 13 -3.56 41.34 16.76
CA GLY A 13 -4.05 41.62 18.12
C GLY A 13 -4.00 40.35 18.98
N ILE A 14 -2.94 40.20 19.77
CA ILE A 14 -2.69 39.09 20.71
C ILE A 14 -3.53 39.31 21.99
N PRO A 15 -4.02 38.24 22.63
CA PRO A 15 -3.58 37.96 23.99
C PRO A 15 -3.06 36.52 24.16
N PHE A 16 -2.06 36.38 25.04
CA PHE A 16 -1.35 35.17 25.41
C PHE A 16 -2.24 34.14 26.14
N ALA A 17 -2.21 32.89 25.68
CA ALA A 17 -2.29 31.68 26.50
C ALA A 17 -1.72 30.49 25.69
N ALA A 18 -1.10 29.53 26.38
CA ALA A 18 -0.23 28.49 25.82
C ALA A 18 -0.88 27.60 24.75
N LEU A 19 -0.16 27.39 23.65
CA LEU A 19 -0.57 26.55 22.51
C LEU A 19 -0.13 25.09 22.71
N ALA A 20 -1.05 24.16 22.48
CA ALA A 20 -0.78 22.73 22.36
C ALA A 20 -1.14 22.21 20.96
N GLY A 21 -0.17 21.59 20.29
CA GLY A 21 -0.29 20.98 18.94
C GLY A 21 0.93 20.10 18.64
N GLU A 22 1.05 19.56 17.41
CA GLU A 22 2.21 18.78 16.91
C GLU A 22 3.57 19.44 17.21
N ALA A 23 3.54 20.77 17.37
CA ALA A 23 4.60 21.62 17.88
C ALA A 23 5.25 21.17 19.20
N ASN A 24 4.50 20.44 20.03
CA ASN A 24 4.89 20.04 21.39
C ASN A 24 5.35 18.56 21.48
N LEU A 25 5.46 17.86 20.35
CA LEU A 25 6.07 16.52 20.30
C LEU A 25 7.60 16.62 20.42
N VAL A 26 8.07 16.94 21.63
CA VAL A 26 9.50 17.11 21.91
C VAL A 26 10.12 15.75 22.17
N ILE A 27 11.07 15.35 21.32
CA ILE A 27 11.86 14.14 21.57
C ILE A 27 12.83 14.40 22.73
N PRO A 28 12.91 13.51 23.74
CA PRO A 28 13.82 13.72 24.87
C PRO A 28 15.30 13.77 24.46
N ASP A 29 16.06 14.73 25.00
CA ASP A 29 17.47 14.96 24.66
C ASP A 29 18.38 13.73 24.89
N GLY A 30 17.97 12.80 25.76
CA GLY A 30 18.71 11.56 26.04
C GLY A 30 18.76 10.58 24.87
N MET A 31 17.92 10.73 23.84
CA MET A 31 17.86 9.78 22.72
C MET A 31 19.19 9.67 21.97
N SER A 32 19.88 10.79 21.74
CA SER A 32 21.16 10.81 21.01
C SER A 32 22.27 10.00 21.70
N ASN A 33 22.11 9.70 22.98
CA ASN A 33 23.07 8.94 23.80
C ASN A 33 22.81 7.43 23.77
N SER A 34 21.74 6.97 23.11
CA SER A 34 21.38 5.56 23.04
C SER A 34 22.33 4.78 22.10
N THR A 35 23.38 4.20 22.67
CA THR A 35 24.41 3.44 21.94
C THR A 35 23.83 2.30 21.09
N ILE A 36 22.74 1.67 21.55
CA ILE A 36 22.09 0.56 20.83
C ILE A 36 21.48 1.02 19.50
N LEU A 37 20.99 2.26 19.40
CA LEU A 37 20.38 2.79 18.18
C LEU A 37 21.41 3.11 17.10
N TYR A 38 22.66 3.39 17.45
CA TYR A 38 23.74 3.55 16.47
C TYR A 38 24.03 2.24 15.72
N TRP A 39 23.90 1.09 16.37
CA TRP A 39 23.93 -0.22 15.67
C TRP A 39 22.80 -0.36 14.66
N GLY A 40 21.67 0.35 14.86
CA GLY A 40 20.58 0.44 13.91
C GLY A 40 21.01 0.96 12.53
N PHE A 41 21.89 1.96 12.48
CA PHE A 41 22.45 2.44 11.20
C PHE A 41 23.27 1.37 10.49
N LEU A 42 24.04 0.57 11.25
CA LEU A 42 24.84 -0.52 10.67
C LEU A 42 23.94 -1.65 10.14
N ILE A 43 22.89 -2.01 10.87
CA ILE A 43 21.96 -3.09 10.45
C ILE A 43 21.13 -2.66 9.25
N THR A 44 20.60 -1.43 9.23
CA THR A 44 19.86 -0.90 8.08
C THR A 44 20.78 -0.74 6.86
N LEU A 45 22.02 -0.29 7.03
CA LEU A 45 23.01 -0.31 5.94
C LEU A 45 23.28 -1.72 5.43
N ALA A 46 23.47 -2.70 6.31
CA ALA A 46 23.63 -4.10 5.94
C ALA A 46 22.39 -4.65 5.20
N GLY A 47 21.19 -4.25 5.62
CA GLY A 47 19.93 -4.53 4.93
C GLY A 47 19.89 -3.96 3.51
N MET A 48 20.24 -2.68 3.33
CA MET A 48 20.36 -2.08 2.00
C MET A 48 21.39 -2.81 1.12
N LEU A 49 22.55 -3.18 1.68
CA LEU A 49 23.56 -3.98 0.98
C LEU A 49 23.05 -5.37 0.61
N PHE A 50 22.27 -6.02 1.47
CA PHE A 50 21.60 -7.28 1.15
C PHE A 50 20.60 -7.10 0.00
N GLY A 51 19.81 -6.03 0.02
CA GLY A 51 18.90 -5.66 -1.07
C GLY A 51 19.66 -5.53 -2.40
N LEU A 52 20.76 -4.77 -2.42
CA LEU A 52 21.64 -4.63 -3.59
C LEU A 52 22.31 -5.94 -4.00
N TYR A 53 22.70 -6.77 -3.05
CA TYR A 53 23.27 -8.09 -3.33
C TYR A 53 22.27 -8.97 -4.10
N GLN A 54 21.02 -9.03 -3.64
CA GLN A 54 19.97 -9.77 -4.35
C GLN A 54 19.67 -9.17 -5.73
N PHE A 55 19.67 -7.84 -5.84
CA PHE A 55 19.56 -7.14 -7.12
C PHE A 55 20.65 -7.57 -8.11
N VAL A 56 21.91 -7.55 -7.68
CA VAL A 56 23.05 -7.98 -8.50
C VAL A 56 22.97 -9.46 -8.84
N LYS A 57 22.54 -10.30 -7.90
CA LYS A 57 22.34 -11.74 -8.11
C LYS A 57 21.31 -12.03 -9.18
N VAL A 58 20.14 -11.38 -9.14
CA VAL A 58 19.12 -11.50 -10.19
C VAL A 58 19.66 -10.95 -11.50
N LYS A 59 20.25 -9.74 -11.50
CA LYS A 59 20.83 -9.13 -12.72
C LYS A 59 21.81 -10.05 -13.46
N LYS A 60 22.61 -10.84 -12.73
CA LYS A 60 23.60 -11.80 -13.27
C LYS A 60 22.99 -13.05 -13.91
N LEU A 61 21.71 -13.36 -13.70
CA LEU A 61 21.07 -14.48 -14.39
C LEU A 61 21.03 -14.21 -15.90
N LYS A 62 21.41 -15.23 -16.68
CA LYS A 62 21.38 -15.19 -18.14
C LYS A 62 19.93 -15.25 -18.63
N ALA A 63 19.64 -14.52 -19.70
CA ALA A 63 18.37 -14.57 -20.42
C ALA A 63 18.63 -14.38 -21.92
N HIS A 64 17.78 -14.95 -22.77
CA HIS A 64 17.86 -14.77 -24.21
C HIS A 64 17.56 -13.32 -24.63
N ARG A 65 18.17 -12.87 -25.73
CA ARG A 65 18.08 -11.48 -26.19
C ARG A 65 16.63 -11.06 -26.49
N SER A 66 15.82 -11.94 -27.08
CA SER A 66 14.41 -11.62 -27.39
C SER A 66 13.61 -11.20 -26.16
N MET A 67 13.78 -11.89 -25.02
CA MET A 67 13.10 -11.55 -23.76
C MET A 67 13.72 -10.31 -23.09
N LEU A 68 15.03 -10.12 -23.20
CA LEU A 68 15.71 -8.92 -22.69
C LEU A 68 15.26 -7.66 -23.43
N ASP A 69 15.06 -7.74 -24.74
CA ASP A 69 14.62 -6.61 -25.57
C ASP A 69 13.19 -6.19 -25.21
N VAL A 70 12.28 -7.14 -24.95
CA VAL A 70 10.92 -6.85 -24.45
C VAL A 70 10.97 -6.17 -23.08
N ALA A 71 11.75 -6.73 -22.14
CA ALA A 71 11.89 -6.17 -20.80
C ALA A 71 12.49 -4.76 -20.82
N HIS A 72 13.41 -4.48 -21.76
CA HIS A 72 13.94 -3.13 -21.96
C HIS A 72 12.87 -2.13 -22.43
N VAL A 73 11.98 -2.55 -23.34
CA VAL A 73 10.84 -1.72 -23.78
C VAL A 73 9.90 -1.43 -22.61
N ILE A 74 9.57 -2.44 -21.81
CA ILE A 74 8.75 -2.28 -20.60
C ILE A 74 9.42 -1.28 -19.67
N PHE A 75 10.70 -1.45 -19.35
CA PHE A 75 11.44 -0.57 -18.45
C PHE A 75 11.50 0.89 -18.92
N GLU A 76 11.86 1.17 -20.18
CA GLU A 76 11.92 2.55 -20.69
C GLU A 76 10.54 3.23 -20.68
N THR A 77 9.48 2.45 -20.88
CA THR A 77 8.10 2.93 -20.83
C THR A 77 7.68 3.22 -19.39
N SER A 78 7.94 2.32 -18.46
CA SER A 78 7.71 2.51 -17.02
C SER A 78 8.50 3.70 -16.44
N LYS A 79 9.74 3.88 -16.88
CA LYS A 79 10.59 5.05 -16.56
C LYS A 79 9.92 6.36 -17.01
N THR A 80 9.37 6.38 -18.22
CA THR A 80 8.66 7.56 -18.75
C THR A 80 7.40 7.86 -17.94
N TYR A 81 6.64 6.83 -17.58
CA TYR A 81 5.49 6.95 -16.68
C TYR A 81 5.90 7.53 -15.32
N LEU A 82 6.93 6.97 -14.68
CA LEU A 82 7.34 7.37 -13.34
C LEU A 82 7.86 8.82 -13.31
N LEU A 83 8.58 9.27 -14.34
CA LEU A 83 8.96 10.68 -14.51
C LEU A 83 7.75 11.62 -14.62
N LYS A 84 6.67 11.20 -15.30
CA LYS A 84 5.42 11.98 -15.35
C LYS A 84 4.74 12.01 -13.98
N GLN A 85 4.78 10.91 -13.21
CA GLN A 85 4.28 10.89 -11.85
C GLN A 85 5.09 11.79 -10.91
N GLY A 86 6.42 11.83 -11.03
CA GLY A 86 7.26 12.74 -10.26
C GLY A 86 6.88 14.22 -10.47
N LYS A 87 6.60 14.62 -11.71
CA LYS A 87 6.09 15.98 -12.01
C LYS A 87 4.72 16.23 -11.40
N PHE A 88 3.87 15.22 -11.38
CA PHE A 88 2.54 15.30 -10.78
C PHE A 88 2.61 15.41 -9.25
N LEU A 89 3.53 14.69 -8.59
CA LEU A 89 3.77 14.81 -7.15
C LEU A 89 4.16 16.24 -6.74
N ILE A 90 4.97 16.94 -7.55
CA ILE A 90 5.30 18.35 -7.29
C ILE A 90 4.04 19.22 -7.25
N LEU A 91 3.07 18.98 -8.16
CA LEU A 91 1.81 19.71 -8.17
C LEU A 91 1.02 19.45 -6.87
N LEU A 92 0.94 18.20 -6.42
CA LEU A 92 0.22 17.87 -5.19
C LEU A 92 0.93 18.40 -3.94
N PHE A 93 2.27 18.38 -3.93
CA PHE A 93 3.08 18.95 -2.87
C PHE A 93 2.81 20.44 -2.68
N ILE A 94 2.49 21.21 -3.73
CA ILE A 94 2.14 22.63 -3.57
C ILE A 94 0.92 22.80 -2.66
N PHE A 95 -0.08 21.91 -2.73
CA PHE A 95 -1.27 22.00 -1.87
C PHE A 95 -0.93 21.69 -0.41
N ILE A 96 -0.24 20.58 -0.17
CA ILE A 96 0.09 20.12 1.19
C ILE A 96 1.17 21.00 1.82
N GLY A 97 2.23 21.30 1.07
CA GLY A 97 3.29 22.19 1.50
C GLY A 97 2.77 23.59 1.84
N ALA A 98 1.74 24.08 1.15
CA ALA A 98 1.08 25.32 1.53
C ALA A 98 0.33 25.20 2.88
N ALA A 99 -0.37 24.09 3.14
CA ALA A 99 -1.04 23.85 4.41
C ALA A 99 -0.03 23.69 5.58
N VAL A 100 1.03 22.91 5.37
CA VAL A 100 2.13 22.72 6.33
C VAL A 100 2.83 24.05 6.62
N ALA A 101 3.19 24.80 5.59
CA ALA A 101 3.82 26.12 5.74
C ALA A 101 2.89 27.13 6.43
N PHE A 102 1.59 27.07 6.13
CA PHE A 102 0.60 27.93 6.77
C PHE A 102 0.51 27.64 8.27
N TYR A 103 0.38 26.36 8.64
CA TYR A 103 0.30 25.96 10.03
C TYR A 103 1.59 26.28 10.81
N PHE A 104 2.73 25.69 10.42
CA PHE A 104 3.98 25.86 11.17
C PHE A 104 4.59 27.26 11.07
N GLY A 105 4.25 28.01 10.02
CA GLY A 105 4.83 29.35 9.78
C GLY A 105 4.02 30.50 10.35
N PHE A 106 2.70 30.34 10.51
CA PHE A 106 1.82 31.43 10.94
C PHE A 106 0.92 31.10 12.13
N LEU A 107 0.56 29.83 12.33
CA LEU A 107 -0.38 29.42 13.38
C LEU A 107 0.30 28.78 14.59
N SER A 108 1.37 28.02 14.36
CA SER A 108 2.20 27.43 15.40
C SER A 108 3.29 28.41 15.81
N GLU A 109 3.42 28.66 17.11
CA GLU A 109 4.50 29.47 17.67
C GLU A 109 5.79 28.63 17.81
N GLY A 110 6.96 29.28 17.67
CA GLY A 110 8.25 28.68 18.06
C GLY A 110 9.14 28.09 16.96
N PHE A 111 8.65 27.89 15.73
CA PHE A 111 9.47 27.27 14.65
C PHE A 111 10.29 28.27 13.83
N GLY A 112 9.79 29.49 13.63
CA GLY A 112 10.39 30.49 12.74
C GLY A 112 10.58 29.98 11.30
N PHE A 113 11.19 30.79 10.44
CA PHE A 113 11.40 30.41 9.03
C PHE A 113 12.26 29.15 8.87
N SER A 114 13.30 29.00 9.71
CA SER A 114 14.21 27.85 9.64
C SER A 114 13.53 26.53 10.02
N GLY A 115 12.68 26.52 11.07
CA GLY A 115 11.95 25.32 11.47
C GLY A 115 10.94 24.90 10.42
N VAL A 116 10.20 25.84 9.84
CA VAL A 116 9.26 25.57 8.74
C VAL A 116 9.97 24.96 7.54
N MET A 117 11.12 25.52 7.13
CA MET A 117 11.90 24.98 6.02
C MET A 117 12.45 23.59 6.32
N MET A 118 12.78 23.29 7.58
CA MET A 118 13.18 21.95 8.01
C MET A 118 12.03 20.94 7.86
N ILE A 119 10.82 21.27 8.34
CA ILE A 119 9.64 20.40 8.26
C ILE A 119 9.24 20.16 6.79
N LEU A 120 9.23 21.22 5.96
CA LEU A 120 9.00 21.09 4.53
C LEU A 120 10.09 20.25 3.85
N GLY A 121 11.35 20.40 4.28
CA GLY A 121 12.46 19.57 3.83
C GLY A 121 12.21 18.09 4.12
N TRP A 122 11.80 17.75 5.34
CA TRP A 122 11.42 16.38 5.71
C TRP A 122 10.19 15.87 4.96
N THR A 123 9.22 16.74 4.68
CA THR A 123 8.07 16.40 3.81
C THR A 123 8.52 16.02 2.40
N ILE A 124 9.47 16.78 1.83
CA ILE A 124 10.05 16.46 0.52
C ILE A 124 10.83 15.15 0.58
N VAL A 125 11.61 14.92 1.65
CA VAL A 125 12.34 13.65 1.86
C VAL A 125 11.37 12.47 1.92
N GLY A 126 10.21 12.61 2.57
CA GLY A 126 9.16 11.58 2.58
C GLY A 126 8.64 11.24 1.19
N ILE A 127 8.29 12.27 0.40
CA ILE A 127 7.85 12.10 -1.00
C ILE A 127 8.93 11.41 -1.84
N LEU A 128 10.19 11.86 -1.69
CA LEU A 128 11.32 11.30 -2.41
C LEU A 128 11.64 9.87 -1.98
N GLY A 129 11.40 9.51 -0.72
CA GLY A 129 11.52 8.16 -0.20
C GLY A 129 10.58 7.20 -0.93
N SER A 130 9.27 7.48 -0.92
CA SER A 130 8.26 6.69 -1.65
C SER A 130 8.57 6.63 -3.15
N TYR A 131 9.04 7.73 -3.74
CA TYR A 131 9.42 7.77 -5.17
C TYR A 131 10.68 6.95 -5.47
N ALA A 132 11.68 6.95 -4.59
CA ALA A 132 12.94 6.22 -4.78
C ALA A 132 12.74 4.70 -4.68
N VAL A 133 11.95 4.24 -3.70
CA VAL A 133 11.64 2.81 -3.56
C VAL A 133 10.81 2.29 -4.75
N ALA A 134 9.93 3.13 -5.31
CA ALA A 134 9.20 2.84 -6.53
C ALA A 134 10.14 2.65 -7.75
N TRP A 135 11.14 3.52 -7.93
CA TRP A 135 12.17 3.35 -8.96
C TRP A 135 12.93 2.04 -8.81
N PHE A 136 13.33 1.72 -7.58
CA PHE A 136 14.04 0.49 -7.28
C PHE A 136 13.18 -0.74 -7.58
N GLY A 137 11.91 -0.73 -7.16
CA GLY A 137 10.92 -1.78 -7.40
C GLY A 137 10.74 -2.09 -8.89
N ILE A 138 10.42 -1.08 -9.71
CA ILE A 138 10.27 -1.25 -11.17
C ILE A 138 11.54 -1.85 -11.77
N ARG A 139 12.72 -1.34 -11.39
CA ARG A 139 13.97 -1.82 -11.98
C ARG A 139 14.25 -3.26 -11.58
N MET A 140 13.98 -3.64 -10.34
CA MET A 140 14.18 -5.00 -9.87
C MET A 140 13.21 -5.97 -10.56
N ASN A 141 11.92 -5.60 -10.67
CA ASN A 141 10.89 -6.43 -11.29
C ASN A 141 11.14 -6.63 -12.79
N THR A 142 11.45 -5.56 -13.53
CA THR A 142 11.81 -5.64 -14.97
C THR A 142 13.10 -6.42 -15.26
N LEU A 143 13.96 -6.62 -14.26
CA LEU A 143 15.07 -7.54 -14.38
C LEU A 143 14.60 -8.98 -14.11
N ALA A 144 13.85 -9.19 -13.03
CA ALA A 144 13.42 -10.50 -12.58
C ALA A 144 12.47 -11.20 -13.56
N ASN A 145 11.49 -10.48 -14.11
CA ASN A 145 10.46 -11.02 -15.00
C ASN A 145 11.08 -11.65 -16.27
N SER A 146 12.00 -10.97 -16.94
CA SER A 146 12.66 -11.45 -18.17
C SER A 146 13.53 -12.67 -17.92
N ARG A 147 14.13 -12.76 -16.73
CA ARG A 147 15.01 -13.87 -16.31
C ARG A 147 14.20 -15.07 -15.88
N MET A 148 13.05 -14.83 -15.25
CA MET A 148 12.09 -15.88 -14.93
C MET A 148 11.47 -16.46 -16.19
N ALA A 149 11.04 -15.61 -17.13
CA ALA A 149 10.52 -16.03 -18.44
C ALA A 149 11.49 -16.99 -19.13
N PHE A 150 12.78 -16.63 -19.21
CA PHE A 150 13.79 -17.49 -19.81
C PHE A 150 14.08 -18.75 -18.99
N ALA A 151 14.18 -18.62 -17.66
CA ALA A 151 14.47 -19.75 -16.77
C ALA A 151 13.35 -20.82 -16.79
N SER A 152 12.12 -20.46 -17.19
CA SER A 152 11.01 -21.41 -17.28
C SER A 152 11.26 -22.54 -18.27
N LEU A 153 12.10 -22.30 -19.29
CA LEU A 153 12.51 -23.28 -20.29
C LEU A 153 13.41 -24.40 -19.73
N GLU A 154 14.00 -24.22 -18.53
CA GLU A 154 14.94 -25.20 -17.94
C GLU A 154 14.27 -26.37 -17.21
N ARG A 155 12.94 -26.36 -17.09
CA ARG A 155 12.16 -27.34 -16.33
C ARG A 155 12.61 -27.49 -14.86
N LYS A 156 12.79 -26.36 -14.18
CA LYS A 156 13.22 -26.29 -12.76
C LYS A 156 12.28 -25.42 -11.94
N PRO A 157 11.16 -25.97 -11.43
CA PRO A 157 10.14 -25.16 -10.72
C PRO A 157 10.70 -24.42 -9.49
N ILE A 158 11.66 -25.01 -8.76
CA ILE A 158 12.30 -24.33 -7.63
C ILE A 158 13.08 -23.07 -8.04
N LYS A 159 13.61 -23.01 -9.27
CA LYS A 159 14.28 -21.82 -9.80
C LYS A 159 13.25 -20.72 -10.08
N LEU A 160 12.07 -21.10 -10.56
CA LEU A 160 10.97 -20.19 -10.86
C LEU A 160 10.28 -19.65 -9.62
N LEU A 161 10.30 -20.38 -8.51
CA LEU A 161 9.94 -19.84 -7.19
C LEU A 161 10.97 -18.81 -6.71
N ASN A 162 12.26 -19.15 -6.84
CA ASN A 162 13.32 -18.36 -6.21
C ASN A 162 13.56 -17.01 -6.90
N ILE A 163 13.43 -16.89 -8.23
CA ILE A 163 13.69 -15.62 -8.93
C ILE A 163 12.77 -14.49 -8.42
N PRO A 164 11.43 -14.60 -8.49
CA PRO A 164 10.52 -13.60 -7.95
C PRO A 164 10.68 -13.41 -6.45
N LEU A 165 10.93 -14.47 -5.67
CA LEU A 165 11.13 -14.33 -4.23
C LEU A 165 12.43 -13.57 -3.87
N ASN A 166 13.53 -13.79 -4.59
CA ASN A 166 14.75 -12.98 -4.43
C ASN A 166 14.49 -11.51 -4.82
N ALA A 167 13.65 -11.25 -5.82
CA ALA A 167 13.25 -9.90 -6.22
C ALA A 167 12.42 -9.21 -5.14
N GLY A 168 11.38 -9.87 -4.65
CA GLY A 168 10.57 -9.38 -3.56
C GLY A 168 11.37 -9.10 -2.27
N MET A 169 12.26 -10.02 -1.86
CA MET A 169 13.12 -9.81 -0.70
C MET A 169 14.13 -8.68 -0.89
N SER A 170 14.64 -8.48 -2.11
CA SER A 170 15.50 -7.34 -2.44
C SER A 170 14.78 -6.03 -2.19
N ILE A 171 13.55 -5.93 -2.69
CA ILE A 171 12.68 -4.76 -2.58
C ILE A 171 12.28 -4.51 -1.12
N GLY A 172 11.71 -5.51 -0.44
CA GLY A 172 11.20 -5.39 0.92
C GLY A 172 12.28 -5.02 1.94
N VAL A 173 13.46 -5.64 1.87
CA VAL A 173 14.56 -5.29 2.78
C VAL A 173 15.12 -3.90 2.47
N MET A 174 15.28 -3.55 1.19
CA MET A 174 15.81 -2.24 0.77
C MET A 174 14.90 -1.11 1.27
N LEU A 175 13.59 -1.20 1.03
CA LEU A 175 12.66 -0.12 1.36
C LEU A 175 12.58 0.12 2.88
N ILE A 176 12.48 -0.96 3.67
CA ILE A 176 12.37 -0.84 5.13
C ILE A 176 13.67 -0.34 5.73
N SER A 177 14.81 -0.77 5.19
CA SER A 177 16.11 -0.28 5.65
C SER A 177 16.29 1.22 5.38
N LEU A 178 15.86 1.69 4.19
CA LEU A 178 15.89 3.11 3.83
C LEU A 178 14.97 3.94 4.74
N GLU A 179 13.74 3.48 4.93
CA GLU A 179 12.75 4.12 5.80
C GLU A 179 13.28 4.24 7.24
N LEU A 180 13.76 3.13 7.81
CA LEU A 180 14.29 3.11 9.17
C LEU A 180 15.55 3.96 9.33
N THR A 181 16.41 4.01 8.31
CA THR A 181 17.56 4.93 8.32
C THR A 181 17.10 6.38 8.43
N ILE A 182 16.10 6.77 7.65
CA ILE A 182 15.58 8.14 7.67
C ILE A 182 14.92 8.45 9.03
N MET A 183 14.09 7.55 9.55
CA MET A 183 13.45 7.71 10.86
C MET A 183 14.49 7.80 12.00
N LEU A 184 15.56 6.99 11.96
CA LEU A 184 16.66 7.07 12.93
C LEU A 184 17.41 8.40 12.82
N ILE A 185 17.56 8.97 11.62
CA ILE A 185 18.18 10.30 11.46
C ILE A 185 17.33 11.35 12.15
N ILE A 186 16.00 11.33 11.95
CA ILE A 186 15.10 12.26 12.63
C ILE A 186 15.18 12.07 14.14
N LEU A 187 15.12 10.83 14.62
CA LEU A 187 15.15 10.52 16.05
C LEU A 187 16.43 10.97 16.77
N MET A 188 17.58 10.75 16.13
CA MET A 188 18.90 10.86 16.78
C MET A 188 19.62 12.18 16.52
N PHE A 189 19.35 12.83 15.38
CA PHE A 189 20.14 13.98 14.92
C PHE A 189 19.34 15.26 14.70
N VAL A 190 18.00 15.20 14.64
CA VAL A 190 17.18 16.42 14.60
C VAL A 190 16.99 16.91 16.05
N PRO A 191 17.19 18.20 16.33
CA PRO A 191 16.97 18.73 17.68
C PRO A 191 15.57 18.41 18.20
N GLY A 192 15.45 18.04 19.48
CA GLY A 192 14.21 17.49 20.06
C GLY A 192 12.96 18.33 19.79
N GLN A 193 13.08 19.66 19.85
CA GLN A 193 12.02 20.63 19.56
C GLN A 193 11.50 20.60 18.10
N TYR A 194 12.30 20.13 17.15
CA TYR A 194 11.92 20.02 15.73
C TYR A 194 11.63 18.58 15.32
N ALA A 195 12.06 17.59 16.10
CA ALA A 195 12.04 16.20 15.71
C ALA A 195 10.62 15.64 15.55
N GLY A 196 9.69 15.94 16.49
CA GLY A 196 8.29 15.53 16.36
C GLY A 196 7.59 16.09 15.12
N ALA A 197 7.67 17.41 14.92
CA ALA A 197 7.14 18.05 13.72
C ALA A 197 7.81 17.55 12.42
N SER A 198 9.10 17.20 12.47
CA SER A 198 9.83 16.61 11.34
C SER A 198 9.34 15.20 11.03
N PHE A 199 9.05 14.37 12.04
CA PHE A 199 8.43 13.06 11.85
C PHE A 199 7.08 13.17 11.15
N ILE A 200 6.25 14.13 11.54
CA ILE A 200 4.95 14.32 10.93
C ILE A 200 5.06 14.86 9.52
N GLY A 201 5.92 15.87 9.30
CA GLY A 201 6.22 16.36 7.96
C GLY A 201 6.68 15.22 7.03
N PHE A 202 7.61 14.40 7.50
CA PHE A 202 8.07 13.19 6.80
C PHE A 202 6.89 12.25 6.48
N ALA A 203 6.12 11.82 7.49
CA ALA A 203 4.98 10.91 7.32
C ALA A 203 3.91 11.46 6.35
N ILE A 204 3.56 12.75 6.43
CA ILE A 204 2.65 13.40 5.48
C ILE A 204 3.21 13.32 4.05
N GLY A 205 4.52 13.53 3.89
CA GLY A 205 5.21 13.42 2.61
C GLY A 205 5.17 12.00 2.04
N GLU A 206 5.45 10.99 2.87
CA GLU A 206 5.36 9.57 2.49
C GLU A 206 3.93 9.19 2.09
N SER A 207 2.93 9.56 2.89
CA SER A 207 1.50 9.33 2.60
C SER A 207 1.04 10.00 1.32
N LEU A 208 1.51 11.22 1.02
CA LEU A 208 1.24 11.86 -0.27
C LEU A 208 1.85 11.06 -1.43
N GLY A 209 3.13 10.70 -1.32
CA GLY A 209 3.85 9.94 -2.32
C GLY A 209 3.17 8.60 -2.61
N ALA A 210 2.91 7.81 -1.57
CA ALA A 210 2.27 6.52 -1.64
C ALA A 210 0.84 6.60 -2.19
N SER A 211 0.00 7.53 -1.69
CA SER A 211 -1.38 7.69 -2.16
C SER A 211 -1.42 7.99 -3.67
N ALA A 212 -0.63 8.95 -4.13
CA ALA A 212 -0.62 9.34 -5.53
C ALA A 212 -0.06 8.23 -6.44
N LEU A 213 1.04 7.58 -6.05
CA LEU A 213 1.64 6.50 -6.83
C LEU A 213 0.74 5.25 -6.87
N ARG A 214 0.11 4.87 -5.75
CA ARG A 214 -0.80 3.71 -5.66
C ARG A 214 -2.07 3.93 -6.46
N ILE A 215 -2.74 5.08 -6.31
CA ILE A 215 -4.01 5.37 -7.00
C ILE A 215 -3.78 5.57 -8.49
N ALA A 216 -2.82 6.41 -8.87
CA ALA A 216 -2.54 6.66 -10.28
C ALA A 216 -1.99 5.39 -10.95
N GLY A 217 -1.15 4.62 -10.25
CA GLY A 217 -0.65 3.31 -10.70
C GLY A 217 -1.77 2.31 -10.90
N GLY A 218 -2.66 2.16 -9.91
CA GLY A 218 -3.85 1.30 -9.97
C GLY A 218 -4.76 1.65 -11.14
N ILE A 219 -5.10 2.94 -11.30
CA ILE A 219 -5.92 3.39 -12.43
C ILE A 219 -5.21 3.11 -13.75
N PHE A 220 -3.91 3.40 -13.84
CA PHE A 220 -3.13 3.15 -15.05
C PHE A 220 -3.15 1.67 -15.44
N THR A 221 -2.82 0.77 -14.49
CA THR A 221 -2.71 -0.66 -14.76
C THR A 221 -4.04 -1.23 -15.22
N LYS A 222 -5.12 -0.96 -14.48
CA LYS A 222 -6.42 -1.54 -14.82
C LYS A 222 -7.08 -0.92 -16.07
N ILE A 223 -6.67 0.28 -16.50
CA ILE A 223 -7.03 0.77 -17.84
C ILE A 223 -6.34 -0.07 -18.94
N ALA A 224 -5.07 -0.39 -18.73
CA ALA A 224 -4.27 -1.14 -19.70
C ALA A 224 -4.73 -2.61 -19.77
N ASP A 225 -4.88 -3.25 -18.61
CA ASP A 225 -5.34 -4.62 -18.41
C ASP A 225 -6.70 -4.86 -19.08
N ILE A 226 -7.77 -4.19 -18.60
CA ILE A 226 -9.12 -4.31 -19.21
C ILE A 226 -9.10 -3.93 -20.70
N GLY A 227 -8.31 -2.92 -21.07
CA GLY A 227 -8.13 -2.52 -22.47
C GLY A 227 -7.56 -3.63 -23.35
N SER A 228 -6.60 -4.38 -22.81
CA SER A 228 -5.93 -5.51 -23.44
C SER A 228 -6.81 -6.76 -23.42
N ASP A 229 -7.34 -7.11 -22.26
CA ASP A 229 -8.06 -8.36 -21.99
C ASP A 229 -9.41 -8.47 -22.69
N LEU A 230 -10.12 -7.35 -22.87
CA LEU A 230 -11.35 -7.37 -23.65
C LEU A 230 -11.11 -7.78 -25.12
N MET A 231 -9.88 -7.67 -25.63
CA MET A 231 -9.56 -8.16 -26.97
C MET A 231 -9.64 -9.68 -27.07
N LYS A 232 -9.43 -10.42 -25.97
CA LYS A 232 -9.63 -11.88 -25.90
C LYS A 232 -11.07 -12.25 -26.27
N VAL A 233 -12.04 -11.47 -25.79
CA VAL A 233 -13.46 -11.71 -26.06
C VAL A 233 -13.88 -11.17 -27.43
N ILE A 234 -13.40 -9.99 -27.80
CA ILE A 234 -13.81 -9.30 -29.05
C ILE A 234 -13.22 -9.99 -30.29
N PHE A 235 -11.95 -10.36 -30.24
CA PHE A 235 -11.21 -10.88 -31.39
C PHE A 235 -10.83 -12.36 -31.26
N LYS A 236 -11.11 -13.01 -30.11
CA LYS A 236 -10.77 -14.43 -29.86
C LYS A 236 -9.28 -14.74 -30.02
N ILE A 237 -8.44 -13.82 -29.56
CA ILE A 237 -6.98 -13.98 -29.51
C ILE A 237 -6.54 -14.52 -28.14
N GLY A 238 -5.31 -15.04 -28.06
CA GLY A 238 -4.72 -15.47 -26.80
C GLY A 238 -4.44 -14.31 -25.83
N GLU A 239 -4.22 -14.65 -24.56
CA GLU A 239 -3.66 -13.72 -23.57
C GLU A 239 -2.27 -13.26 -24.01
N ASP A 240 -1.98 -11.98 -23.83
CA ASP A 240 -0.70 -11.36 -24.21
C ASP A 240 -0.29 -11.46 -25.69
N ASP A 241 -1.26 -11.57 -26.61
CA ASP A 241 -0.98 -11.62 -28.05
C ASP A 241 -0.07 -10.45 -28.51
N PRO A 242 1.09 -10.72 -29.14
CA PRO A 242 2.03 -9.65 -29.47
C PRO A 242 1.51 -8.65 -30.50
N ARG A 243 0.43 -8.97 -31.23
CA ARG A 243 -0.25 -8.05 -32.16
C ARG A 243 -1.14 -7.05 -31.45
N ASN A 244 -1.50 -7.30 -30.18
CA ASN A 244 -2.28 -6.38 -29.38
C ASN A 244 -1.39 -5.22 -28.89
N PRO A 245 -1.63 -3.96 -29.31
CA PRO A 245 -0.82 -2.83 -28.83
C PRO A 245 -0.97 -2.55 -27.31
N GLY A 246 -1.99 -3.11 -26.64
CA GLY A 246 -2.25 -2.93 -25.22
C GLY A 246 -1.33 -3.72 -24.28
N THR A 247 -0.76 -4.84 -24.71
CA THR A 247 0.00 -5.76 -23.84
C THR A 247 1.26 -5.14 -23.24
N ILE A 248 1.99 -4.31 -23.99
CA ILE A 248 3.10 -3.55 -23.41
C ILE A 248 2.62 -2.55 -22.35
N ALA A 249 1.45 -1.93 -22.55
CA ALA A 249 0.89 -1.02 -21.56
C ALA A 249 0.46 -1.76 -20.30
N ASP A 250 -0.03 -2.99 -20.46
CA ASP A 250 -0.43 -3.89 -19.39
C ASP A 250 0.77 -4.28 -18.52
N CYS A 251 1.85 -4.79 -19.14
CA CYS A 251 3.08 -5.08 -18.40
C CYS A 251 3.68 -3.84 -17.71
N VAL A 252 3.61 -2.67 -18.36
CA VAL A 252 4.01 -1.40 -17.74
C VAL A 252 3.11 -1.09 -16.55
N GLY A 253 1.83 -1.42 -16.64
CA GLY A 253 0.82 -1.35 -15.60
C GLY A 253 1.17 -2.16 -14.38
N ASP A 254 1.52 -3.43 -14.52
CA ASP A 254 1.87 -4.28 -13.37
C ASP A 254 3.10 -3.74 -12.63
N ASN A 255 4.03 -3.14 -13.37
CA ASN A 255 5.14 -2.43 -12.75
C ASN A 255 4.68 -1.10 -12.11
N ALA A 256 3.82 -0.32 -12.77
CA ALA A 256 3.40 1.01 -12.34
C ALA A 256 2.38 1.02 -11.19
N GLY A 257 1.58 -0.03 -11.05
CA GLY A 257 0.52 -0.18 -10.05
C GLY A 257 0.83 -1.29 -9.06
N ASP A 258 1.10 -2.50 -9.56
CA ASP A 258 1.21 -3.68 -8.72
C ASP A 258 2.61 -3.89 -8.12
N SER A 259 3.64 -3.23 -8.66
CA SER A 259 4.98 -3.16 -8.07
C SER A 259 5.26 -1.85 -7.34
N VAL A 260 5.07 -0.71 -8.01
CA VAL A 260 5.23 0.62 -7.38
C VAL A 260 4.27 0.80 -6.21
N GLY A 261 3.05 0.26 -6.33
CA GLY A 261 2.04 0.41 -5.31
C GLY A 261 2.46 -0.19 -3.98
N PRO A 262 2.72 -1.51 -3.86
CA PRO A 262 3.13 -2.12 -2.61
C PRO A 262 4.46 -1.57 -2.07
N THR A 263 5.36 -1.13 -2.94
CA THR A 263 6.65 -0.57 -2.51
C THR A 263 6.50 0.79 -1.86
N ALA A 264 5.79 1.72 -2.49
CA ALA A 264 5.52 3.04 -1.93
C ALA A 264 4.58 2.96 -0.71
N ASP A 265 3.54 2.12 -0.79
CA ASP A 265 2.60 1.85 0.31
C ASP A 265 3.30 1.17 1.49
N GLY A 266 4.21 0.22 1.23
CA GLY A 266 5.02 -0.42 2.25
C GLY A 266 5.92 0.58 2.98
N PHE A 267 6.63 1.44 2.25
CA PHE A 267 7.49 2.49 2.83
C PHE A 267 6.69 3.39 3.78
N GLU A 268 5.56 3.89 3.29
CA GLU A 268 4.63 4.72 4.04
C GLU A 268 4.05 4.00 5.26
N THR A 269 3.61 2.75 5.12
CA THR A 269 3.00 1.98 6.21
C THR A 269 3.93 1.89 7.41
N TYR A 270 5.21 1.66 7.14
CA TYR A 270 6.24 1.59 8.18
C TYR A 270 6.48 2.95 8.85
N GLY A 271 6.67 4.01 8.05
CA GLY A 271 6.86 5.37 8.54
C GLY A 271 5.70 5.82 9.43
N VAL A 272 4.49 5.79 8.90
CA VAL A 272 3.28 6.27 9.56
C VAL A 272 2.97 5.52 10.85
N THR A 273 3.08 4.18 10.84
CA THR A 273 2.83 3.39 12.06
C THR A 273 3.90 3.68 13.12
N GLY A 274 5.14 3.91 12.69
CA GLY A 274 6.22 4.36 13.57
C GLY A 274 5.93 5.73 14.20
N VAL A 275 5.57 6.72 13.38
CA VAL A 275 5.22 8.07 13.84
C VAL A 275 4.02 8.04 14.78
N ALA A 276 3.04 7.17 14.54
CA ALA A 276 1.90 7.00 15.42
C ALA A 276 2.29 6.54 16.82
N LEU A 277 3.14 5.52 16.92
CA LEU A 277 3.63 5.03 18.22
C LEU A 277 4.54 6.04 18.91
N VAL A 278 5.42 6.71 18.17
CA VAL A 278 6.28 7.77 18.73
C VAL A 278 5.40 8.87 19.33
N SER A 279 4.42 9.37 18.57
CA SER A 279 3.50 10.42 19.03
C SER A 279 2.72 9.97 20.27
N PHE A 280 2.21 8.72 20.26
CA PHE A 280 1.46 8.19 21.40
C PHE A 280 2.33 8.05 22.65
N ILE A 281 3.57 7.54 22.53
CA ILE A 281 4.51 7.43 23.65
C ILE A 281 4.80 8.80 24.26
N LEU A 282 5.01 9.82 23.44
CA LEU A 282 5.31 11.18 23.91
C LEU A 282 4.11 11.83 24.61
N LEU A 283 2.89 11.59 24.12
CA LEU A 283 1.67 12.23 24.66
C LEU A 283 1.05 11.48 25.84
N ALA A 284 1.14 10.14 25.86
CA ALA A 284 0.43 9.32 26.84
C ALA A 284 1.27 8.93 28.06
N ILE A 285 2.59 9.11 28.01
CA ILE A 285 3.52 8.76 29.09
C ILE A 285 4.17 10.04 29.62
N SER A 286 4.05 10.30 30.92
CA SER A 286 4.66 11.50 31.53
C SER A 286 6.10 11.30 31.99
N ASN A 287 6.51 10.05 32.26
CA ASN A 287 7.86 9.74 32.71
C ASN A 287 8.83 9.67 31.52
N VAL A 288 9.80 10.60 31.48
CA VAL A 288 10.79 10.73 30.39
C VAL A 288 11.69 9.50 30.26
N ASP A 289 12.06 8.84 31.36
CA ASP A 289 12.89 7.63 31.30
C ASP A 289 12.13 6.48 30.62
N TYR A 290 10.84 6.34 30.90
CA TYR A 290 9.98 5.36 30.23
C TYR A 290 9.77 5.69 28.76
N GLN A 291 9.63 6.97 28.41
CA GLN A 291 9.60 7.39 27.01
C GLN A 291 10.88 6.98 26.27
N LEU A 292 12.06 7.28 26.84
CA LEU A 292 13.37 6.91 26.26
C LEU A 292 13.51 5.40 26.03
N GLN A 293 13.13 4.60 27.03
CA GLN A 293 13.20 3.13 26.95
C GLN A 293 12.26 2.57 25.89
N LEU A 294 11.01 3.03 25.84
CA LEU A 294 10.02 2.54 24.88
C LEU A 294 10.30 3.01 23.45
N LEU A 295 10.75 4.25 23.26
CA LEU A 295 11.20 4.74 21.95
C LEU A 295 12.40 3.93 21.44
N THR A 296 13.39 3.68 22.30
CA THR A 296 14.53 2.81 21.96
C THR A 296 14.05 1.42 21.59
N TRP A 297 13.14 0.83 22.38
CA TRP A 297 12.60 -0.50 22.15
C TRP A 297 11.86 -0.64 20.82
N ILE A 298 10.92 0.26 20.48
CA ILE A 298 10.20 0.15 19.21
C ILE A 298 11.15 0.24 18.01
N PHE A 299 12.20 1.08 18.07
CA PHE A 299 13.19 1.17 17.00
C PHE A 299 14.07 -0.09 16.91
N VAL A 300 14.56 -0.60 18.05
CA VAL A 300 15.33 -1.87 18.08
C VAL A 300 14.51 -3.03 17.53
N MET A 301 13.23 -3.12 17.90
CA MET A 301 12.31 -4.13 17.39
C MET A 301 12.19 -4.05 15.86
N ARG A 302 11.96 -2.85 15.30
CA ARG A 302 11.89 -2.64 13.84
C ARG A 302 13.17 -3.05 13.12
N ILE A 303 14.32 -2.71 13.69
CA ILE A 303 15.64 -3.06 13.14
C ILE A 303 15.82 -4.58 13.09
N LEU A 304 15.46 -5.29 14.15
CA LEU A 304 15.63 -6.73 14.24
C LEU A 304 14.65 -7.51 13.34
N MET A 305 13.51 -6.93 12.98
CA MET A 305 12.59 -7.49 11.99
C MET A 305 13.23 -7.65 10.60
N ILE A 306 14.20 -6.79 10.23
CA ILE A 306 15.02 -6.97 9.02
C ILE A 306 15.83 -8.28 9.14
N VAL A 307 16.46 -8.48 10.29
CA VAL A 307 17.31 -9.65 10.55
C VAL A 307 16.48 -10.93 10.56
N THR A 308 15.34 -10.95 11.26
CA THR A 308 14.46 -12.14 11.30
C THR A 308 13.90 -12.49 9.92
N SER A 309 13.59 -11.49 9.09
CA SER A 309 13.13 -11.71 7.73
C SER A 309 14.22 -12.30 6.82
N ILE A 310 15.45 -11.79 6.89
CA ILE A 310 16.58 -12.32 6.11
C ILE A 310 16.91 -13.75 6.54
N LEU A 311 16.93 -14.02 7.85
CA LEU A 311 17.20 -15.36 8.39
C LEU A 311 16.11 -16.36 7.97
N SER A 312 14.84 -16.00 8.12
CA SER A 312 13.71 -16.83 7.72
C SER A 312 13.70 -17.11 6.22
N PHE A 313 14.03 -16.10 5.40
CA PHE A 313 14.20 -16.29 3.96
C PHE A 313 15.32 -17.27 3.62
N GLY A 314 16.47 -17.17 4.30
CA GLY A 314 17.59 -18.10 4.13
C GLY A 314 17.21 -19.54 4.50
N ILE A 315 16.59 -19.73 5.67
CA ILE A 315 16.12 -21.03 6.16
C ILE A 315 15.06 -21.62 5.21
N ASN A 316 14.07 -20.82 4.80
CA ASN A 316 13.02 -21.26 3.88
C ASN A 316 13.58 -21.69 2.52
N ASN A 317 14.60 -20.99 2.01
CA ASN A 317 15.30 -21.40 0.79
C ASN A 317 16.02 -22.74 0.94
N VAL A 318 16.68 -22.98 2.09
CA VAL A 318 17.35 -24.26 2.37
C VAL A 318 16.33 -25.40 2.41
N ILE A 319 15.23 -25.22 3.15
CA ILE A 319 14.16 -26.22 3.28
C ILE A 319 13.51 -26.49 1.92
N SER A 320 13.13 -25.44 1.20
CA SER A 320 12.46 -25.55 -0.10
C SER A 320 13.37 -26.21 -1.13
N LYS A 321 14.67 -25.88 -1.14
CA LYS A 321 15.65 -26.55 -2.00
C LYS A 321 15.78 -28.02 -1.63
N ALA A 322 15.94 -28.36 -0.36
CA ALA A 322 16.07 -29.76 0.07
C ALA A 322 14.86 -30.61 -0.32
N LYS A 323 13.64 -30.04 -0.24
CA LYS A 323 12.39 -30.75 -0.53
C LYS A 323 12.05 -30.82 -2.02
N TYR A 324 12.32 -29.77 -2.79
CA TYR A 324 11.80 -29.60 -4.14
C TYR A 324 12.87 -29.53 -5.24
N GLN A 325 14.17 -29.63 -4.93
CA GLN A 325 15.23 -29.53 -5.94
C GLN A 325 15.14 -30.58 -7.06
N LYS A 326 14.60 -31.76 -6.76
CA LYS A 326 14.40 -32.85 -7.74
C LYS A 326 12.93 -33.00 -8.18
N ALA A 327 12.05 -32.10 -7.76
CA ALA A 327 10.64 -32.17 -8.08
C ALA A 327 10.40 -31.68 -9.50
N ASP A 328 9.61 -32.44 -10.27
CA ASP A 328 9.15 -32.06 -11.60
C ASP A 328 7.92 -31.13 -11.54
N ASP A 329 7.27 -31.04 -10.38
CA ASP A 329 6.18 -30.08 -10.15
C ASP A 329 6.22 -29.54 -8.73
N LEU A 330 5.72 -28.32 -8.54
CA LEU A 330 5.74 -27.61 -7.27
C LEU A 330 4.43 -26.85 -7.07
N ASP A 331 3.82 -27.10 -5.92
CA ASP A 331 2.80 -26.20 -5.38
C ASP A 331 3.48 -24.94 -4.83
N PHE A 332 3.51 -23.87 -5.63
CA PHE A 332 4.19 -22.61 -5.30
C PHE A 332 3.63 -21.93 -4.05
N GLU A 333 2.36 -22.18 -3.68
CA GLU A 333 1.75 -21.61 -2.48
C GLU A 333 2.37 -22.17 -1.18
N LYS A 334 2.91 -23.40 -1.21
CA LYS A 334 3.47 -24.07 -0.02
C LYS A 334 4.76 -23.41 0.50
N PRO A 335 5.80 -23.20 -0.33
CA PRO A 335 7.00 -22.48 0.11
C PRO A 335 6.74 -21.04 0.54
N LEU A 336 5.79 -20.35 -0.11
CA LEU A 336 5.42 -18.98 0.24
C LEU A 336 4.69 -18.94 1.60
N THR A 337 3.73 -19.84 1.82
CA THR A 337 3.05 -20.01 3.13
C THR A 337 4.06 -20.37 4.22
N SER A 338 4.99 -21.28 3.93
CA SER A 338 6.06 -21.68 4.84
C SER A 338 6.94 -20.50 5.27
N LEU A 339 7.29 -19.61 4.33
CA LEU A 339 8.05 -18.40 4.63
C LEU A 339 7.31 -17.47 5.59
N VAL A 340 6.00 -17.26 5.36
CA VAL A 340 5.15 -16.42 6.22
C VAL A 340 5.13 -16.98 7.64
N TRP A 341 4.79 -18.26 7.82
CA TRP A 341 4.73 -18.88 9.15
C TRP A 341 6.08 -18.93 9.86
N LEU A 342 7.14 -19.30 9.14
CA LEU A 342 8.49 -19.36 9.69
C LEU A 342 8.93 -18.00 10.23
N THR A 343 8.69 -16.94 9.46
CA THR A 343 9.08 -15.58 9.86
C THR A 343 8.22 -15.09 11.02
N SER A 344 6.92 -15.41 11.08
CA SER A 344 6.07 -15.05 12.22
C SER A 344 6.53 -15.72 13.50
N ILE A 345 6.81 -17.03 13.47
CA ILE A 345 7.28 -17.78 14.64
C ILE A 345 8.64 -17.23 15.11
N LEU A 346 9.58 -17.02 14.19
CA LEU A 346 10.89 -16.47 14.53
C LEU A 346 10.78 -15.05 15.11
N SER A 347 9.93 -14.20 14.53
CA SER A 347 9.73 -12.82 14.99
C SER A 347 9.07 -12.76 16.36
N ILE A 348 8.15 -13.67 16.68
CA ILE A 348 7.58 -13.82 18.03
C ILE A 348 8.67 -14.20 19.03
N ILE A 349 9.50 -15.20 18.73
CA ILE A 349 10.60 -15.61 19.63
C ILE A 349 11.56 -14.43 19.88
N VAL A 350 11.97 -13.74 18.81
CA VAL A 350 12.86 -12.57 18.91
C VAL A 350 12.19 -11.43 19.68
N THR A 351 10.88 -11.23 19.52
CA THR A 351 10.11 -10.21 20.26
C THR A 351 10.25 -10.38 21.77
N PHE A 352 10.08 -11.61 22.30
CA PHE A 352 10.23 -11.87 23.73
C PHE A 352 11.67 -11.67 24.20
N ILE A 353 12.65 -12.19 23.45
CA ILE A 353 14.07 -12.07 23.81
C ILE A 353 14.49 -10.60 23.89
N VAL A 354 14.15 -9.82 22.86
CA VAL A 354 14.57 -8.41 22.74
C VAL A 354 13.84 -7.55 23.74
N SER A 355 12.55 -7.77 23.96
CA SER A 355 11.80 -7.01 24.97
C SER A 355 12.38 -7.25 26.36
N TYR A 356 12.74 -8.50 26.72
CA TYR A 356 13.44 -8.76 27.97
C TYR A 356 14.79 -8.02 28.05
N MET A 357 15.56 -8.01 26.96
CA MET A 357 16.89 -7.37 26.96
C MET A 357 16.86 -5.83 27.00
N VAL A 358 15.83 -5.19 26.42
CA VAL A 358 15.79 -3.72 26.27
C VAL A 358 14.89 -3.07 27.33
N ILE A 359 13.77 -3.71 27.68
CA ILE A 359 12.75 -3.16 28.59
C ILE A 359 12.41 -4.11 29.75
N GLY A 360 13.29 -5.08 30.04
CA GLY A 360 13.10 -6.02 31.15
C GLY A 360 12.99 -5.37 32.53
N ASP A 361 13.61 -4.19 32.68
CA ASP A 361 13.60 -3.42 33.93
C ASP A 361 12.35 -2.55 34.12
N LEU A 362 11.43 -2.51 33.14
CA LEU A 362 10.14 -1.85 33.31
C LEU A 362 9.31 -2.53 34.40
N PRO A 363 8.50 -1.77 35.16
CA PRO A 363 7.72 -2.32 36.27
C PRO A 363 6.76 -3.42 35.81
N ASN A 364 6.31 -4.26 36.77
CA ASN A 364 5.28 -5.29 36.57
C ASN A 364 5.56 -6.30 35.44
N ASN A 365 6.83 -6.49 35.06
CA ASN A 365 7.21 -7.32 33.91
C ASN A 365 6.50 -6.88 32.62
N LEU A 366 6.35 -5.57 32.42
CA LEU A 366 5.71 -5.01 31.22
C LEU A 366 6.31 -5.50 29.91
N TRP A 367 7.57 -5.91 29.89
CA TRP A 367 8.19 -6.55 28.75
C TRP A 367 7.40 -7.78 28.25
N ILE A 368 6.76 -8.56 29.15
CA ILE A 368 5.90 -9.70 28.80
C ILE A 368 4.62 -9.18 28.15
N THR A 369 3.94 -8.24 28.80
CA THR A 369 2.69 -7.65 28.32
C THR A 369 2.85 -7.10 26.91
N LEU A 370 3.87 -6.27 26.70
CA LEU A 370 4.17 -5.65 25.42
C LEU A 370 4.61 -6.69 24.37
N SER A 371 5.34 -7.73 24.76
CA SER A 371 5.70 -8.84 23.86
C SER A 371 4.47 -9.63 23.39
N VAL A 372 3.52 -9.90 24.29
CA VAL A 372 2.27 -10.60 23.94
C VAL A 372 1.46 -9.79 22.95
N ILE A 373 1.36 -8.47 23.15
CA ILE A 373 0.60 -7.58 22.26
C ILE A 373 1.23 -7.55 20.85
N ILE A 374 2.54 -7.34 20.74
CA ILE A 374 3.25 -7.37 19.44
C ILE A 374 3.13 -8.76 18.79
N SER A 375 3.20 -9.82 19.59
CA SER A 375 3.08 -11.19 19.10
C SER A 375 1.68 -11.49 18.56
N ALA A 376 0.62 -10.90 19.14
CA ALA A 376 -0.73 -10.97 18.58
C ALA A 376 -0.77 -10.32 17.19
N GLY A 377 -0.16 -9.14 17.01
CA GLY A 377 -0.01 -8.52 15.70
C GLY A 377 0.76 -9.40 14.71
N THR A 378 1.89 -9.98 15.15
CA THR A 378 2.75 -10.84 14.31
C THR A 378 2.02 -12.12 13.89
N LEU A 379 1.21 -12.68 14.79
CA LEU A 379 0.32 -13.79 14.51
C LEU A 379 -0.77 -13.40 13.51
N GLY A 380 -1.31 -12.18 13.62
CA GLY A 380 -2.24 -11.63 12.63
C GLY A 380 -1.68 -11.62 11.21
N ALA A 381 -0.41 -11.26 11.05
CA ALA A 381 0.27 -11.29 9.75
C ALA A 381 0.44 -12.71 9.15
N ALA A 382 0.29 -13.78 9.95
CA ALA A 382 0.21 -15.16 9.45
C ALA A 382 -1.23 -15.64 9.25
N LEU A 383 -2.14 -15.30 10.17
CA LEU A 383 -3.54 -15.75 10.14
C LEU A 383 -4.35 -15.08 9.04
N ILE A 384 -4.22 -13.77 8.84
CA ILE A 384 -4.99 -13.03 7.83
C ILE A 384 -4.75 -13.59 6.42
N PRO A 385 -3.50 -13.90 6.00
CA PRO A 385 -3.25 -14.64 4.77
C PRO A 385 -3.98 -15.99 4.67
N GLU A 386 -3.97 -16.80 5.72
CA GLU A 386 -4.69 -18.08 5.71
C GLU A 386 -6.20 -17.89 5.49
N PHE A 387 -6.81 -16.93 6.19
CA PHE A 387 -8.22 -16.60 6.00
C PHE A 387 -8.49 -16.06 4.60
N THR A 388 -7.57 -15.30 4.01
CA THR A 388 -7.71 -14.79 2.63
C THR A 388 -7.71 -15.95 1.62
N LYS A 389 -6.80 -16.92 1.78
CA LYS A 389 -6.69 -18.09 0.88
C LYS A 389 -7.98 -18.91 0.80
N ILE A 390 -8.78 -18.96 1.86
CA ILE A 390 -10.09 -19.63 1.88
C ILE A 390 -11.04 -19.07 0.81
N PHE A 391 -10.87 -17.81 0.42
CA PHE A 391 -11.73 -17.11 -0.53
C PHE A 391 -11.11 -16.92 -1.91
N THR A 392 -9.78 -16.86 -1.99
CA THR A 392 -9.08 -16.47 -3.21
C THR A 392 -8.22 -17.56 -3.84
N SER A 393 -7.76 -18.57 -3.11
CA SER A 393 -6.87 -19.59 -3.71
C SER A 393 -7.60 -20.39 -4.82
N PRO A 394 -6.91 -20.79 -5.90
CA PRO A 394 -7.47 -21.70 -6.92
C PRO A 394 -8.03 -23.00 -6.35
N LYS A 395 -7.51 -23.44 -5.20
CA LYS A 395 -7.92 -24.67 -4.50
C LYS A 395 -9.07 -24.46 -3.51
N SER A 396 -9.54 -23.23 -3.37
CA SER A 396 -10.57 -22.89 -2.38
C SER A 396 -11.96 -23.33 -2.82
N ALA A 397 -12.82 -23.62 -1.85
CA ALA A 397 -14.22 -23.94 -2.11
C ALA A 397 -14.98 -22.75 -2.73
N HIS A 398 -14.63 -21.52 -2.35
CA HIS A 398 -15.25 -20.31 -2.89
C HIS A 398 -14.91 -20.07 -4.36
N VAL A 399 -13.63 -20.23 -4.76
CA VAL A 399 -13.25 -20.12 -6.17
C VAL A 399 -13.91 -21.22 -7.01
N LYS A 400 -13.96 -22.45 -6.49
CA LYS A 400 -14.69 -23.55 -7.15
C LYS A 400 -16.17 -23.22 -7.36
N GLU A 401 -16.82 -22.60 -6.39
CA GLU A 401 -18.22 -22.15 -6.51
C GLU A 401 -18.39 -21.06 -7.57
N VAL A 402 -17.41 -20.16 -7.72
CA VAL A 402 -17.41 -19.15 -8.80
C VAL A 402 -17.33 -19.83 -10.17
N VAL A 403 -16.48 -20.85 -10.33
CA VAL A 403 -16.39 -21.63 -11.58
C VAL A 403 -17.70 -22.36 -11.87
N GLU A 404 -18.29 -23.05 -10.89
CA GLU A 404 -19.57 -23.75 -11.04
C GLU A 404 -20.74 -22.80 -11.34
N SER A 405 -20.76 -21.63 -10.69
CA SER A 405 -21.76 -20.58 -10.97
C SER A 405 -21.63 -20.07 -12.41
N SER A 406 -20.40 -19.94 -12.90
CA SER A 406 -20.11 -19.50 -14.27
C SER A 406 -20.63 -20.50 -15.31
N SER A 407 -20.49 -21.80 -15.06
CA SER A 407 -20.95 -22.84 -15.98
C SER A 407 -22.49 -22.93 -16.05
N ARG A 408 -23.19 -22.55 -14.98
CA ARG A 408 -24.66 -22.62 -14.90
C ARG A 408 -25.37 -21.38 -15.45
N GLY A 409 -24.81 -20.19 -15.26
CA GLY A 409 -25.50 -18.93 -15.59
C GLY A 409 -24.61 -17.84 -16.14
N GLY A 410 -23.42 -18.20 -16.64
CA GLY A 410 -22.49 -17.28 -17.29
C GLY A 410 -22.04 -16.13 -16.39
N ALA A 411 -21.77 -14.99 -17.02
CA ALA A 411 -21.19 -13.83 -16.35
C ALA A 411 -22.05 -13.30 -15.19
N SER A 412 -23.38 -13.39 -15.27
CA SER A 412 -24.25 -12.89 -14.20
C SER A 412 -24.07 -13.66 -12.90
N LEU A 413 -24.08 -15.00 -12.95
CA LEU A 413 -23.87 -15.83 -11.76
C LEU A 413 -22.41 -15.81 -11.31
N ASN A 414 -21.46 -15.70 -12.23
CA ASN A 414 -20.05 -15.49 -11.91
C ASN A 414 -19.85 -14.25 -11.02
N ILE A 415 -20.38 -13.09 -11.44
CA ILE A 415 -20.28 -11.84 -10.68
C ILE A 415 -20.96 -11.99 -9.31
N LEU A 416 -22.18 -12.53 -9.26
CA LEU A 416 -22.85 -12.72 -7.97
C LEU A 416 -22.05 -13.62 -7.02
N SER A 417 -21.43 -14.69 -7.52
CA SER A 417 -20.62 -15.61 -6.71
C SER A 417 -19.35 -14.95 -6.15
N GLY A 418 -18.66 -14.12 -6.94
CA GLY A 418 -17.48 -13.39 -6.43
C GLY A 418 -17.85 -12.34 -5.38
N LEU A 419 -18.99 -11.66 -5.54
CA LEU A 419 -19.52 -10.76 -4.50
C LEU A 419 -19.84 -11.50 -3.21
N VAL A 420 -20.37 -12.72 -3.29
CA VAL A 420 -20.59 -13.60 -2.13
C VAL A 420 -19.26 -13.91 -1.45
N SER A 421 -18.23 -14.32 -2.21
CA SER A 421 -16.88 -14.59 -1.67
C SER A 421 -16.32 -13.36 -0.92
N GLY A 422 -16.39 -12.17 -1.54
CA GLY A 422 -15.94 -10.92 -0.93
C GLY A 422 -16.66 -10.61 0.39
N ASN A 423 -17.99 -10.68 0.42
CA ASN A 423 -18.79 -10.35 1.61
C ASN A 423 -18.51 -11.30 2.77
N PHE A 424 -18.45 -12.61 2.51
CA PHE A 424 -18.12 -13.60 3.54
C PHE A 424 -16.69 -13.41 4.05
N SER A 425 -15.75 -13.09 3.16
CA SER A 425 -14.37 -12.82 3.57
C SER A 425 -14.26 -11.63 4.53
N ALA A 426 -15.01 -10.55 4.26
CA ALA A 426 -15.03 -9.35 5.10
C ALA A 426 -15.55 -9.66 6.52
N PHE A 427 -16.59 -10.48 6.62
CA PHE A 427 -17.12 -10.94 7.92
C PHE A 427 -16.08 -11.74 8.72
N TRP A 428 -15.50 -12.78 8.12
CA TRP A 428 -14.57 -13.67 8.83
C TRP A 428 -13.26 -12.96 9.19
N GLN A 429 -12.73 -12.12 8.31
CA GLN A 429 -11.55 -11.32 8.62
C GLN A 429 -11.83 -10.27 9.70
N GLY A 430 -13.03 -9.68 9.72
CA GLY A 430 -13.47 -8.82 10.83
C GLY A 430 -13.40 -9.53 12.19
N LEU A 431 -13.85 -10.79 12.27
CA LEU A 431 -13.73 -11.59 13.50
C LEU A 431 -12.27 -11.88 13.89
N VAL A 432 -11.39 -12.09 12.90
CA VAL A 432 -9.95 -12.23 13.17
C VAL A 432 -9.40 -10.95 13.78
N PHE A 433 -9.70 -9.77 13.21
CA PHE A 433 -9.28 -8.50 13.81
C PHE A 433 -9.83 -8.32 15.23
N VAL A 434 -11.11 -8.64 15.47
CA VAL A 434 -11.69 -8.59 16.82
C VAL A 434 -10.94 -9.49 17.80
N ALA A 435 -10.61 -10.73 17.40
CA ALA A 435 -9.88 -11.66 18.25
C ALA A 435 -8.47 -11.15 18.59
N LEU A 436 -7.73 -10.64 17.59
CA LEU A 436 -6.38 -10.09 17.79
C LEU A 436 -6.40 -8.85 18.70
N MET A 437 -7.36 -7.96 18.48
CA MET A 437 -7.53 -6.75 19.30
C MET A 437 -8.01 -7.10 20.71
N ALA A 438 -8.83 -8.13 20.88
CA ALA A 438 -9.24 -8.61 22.19
C ALA A 438 -8.04 -9.14 23.01
N ILE A 439 -7.12 -9.88 22.38
CA ILE A 439 -5.86 -10.31 23.03
C ILE A 439 -5.09 -9.09 23.54
N ALA A 440 -4.94 -8.07 22.70
CA ALA A 440 -4.24 -6.84 23.07
C ALA A 440 -4.97 -6.06 24.18
N TYR A 441 -6.30 -5.98 24.13
CA TYR A 441 -7.12 -5.36 25.16
C TYR A 441 -6.92 -6.04 26.51
N PHE A 442 -7.07 -7.36 26.59
CA PHE A 442 -6.88 -8.08 27.85
C PHE A 442 -5.44 -7.98 28.35
N ALA A 443 -4.45 -8.11 27.46
CA ALA A 443 -3.04 -7.92 27.83
C ALA A 443 -2.77 -6.51 28.38
N SER A 444 -3.40 -5.47 27.81
CA SER A 444 -3.21 -4.08 28.25
C SER A 444 -3.63 -3.81 29.70
N GLY A 445 -4.49 -4.66 30.29
CA GLY A 445 -4.87 -4.57 31.70
C GLY A 445 -3.80 -5.07 32.68
N TYR A 446 -2.68 -5.60 32.20
CA TYR A 446 -1.60 -6.12 33.06
C TYR A 446 -0.44 -5.11 33.15
N GLY A 447 -0.61 -4.10 34.00
CA GLY A 447 0.43 -3.14 34.43
C GLY A 447 0.62 -1.91 33.54
N LEU A 448 0.05 -1.88 32.32
CA LEU A 448 0.27 -0.77 31.38
C LEU A 448 -0.44 0.53 31.83
N GLU A 449 -1.56 0.39 32.54
CA GLU A 449 -2.31 1.49 33.15
C GLU A 449 -1.52 2.31 34.18
N GLU A 450 -0.44 1.76 34.74
CA GLU A 450 0.40 2.46 35.72
C GLU A 450 1.37 3.46 35.08
N ILE A 451 1.68 3.28 33.79
CA ILE A 451 2.69 4.10 33.09
C ILE A 451 2.11 4.99 31.99
N MET A 452 0.87 4.75 31.56
CA MET A 452 0.25 5.53 30.48
C MET A 452 -1.26 5.67 30.60
N VAL A 453 -1.76 6.75 30.00
CA VAL A 453 -3.20 6.95 29.83
C VAL A 453 -3.68 6.18 28.59
N TYR A 454 -4.85 5.54 28.67
CA TYR A 454 -5.48 4.78 27.59
C TYR A 454 -4.65 3.59 27.07
N PRO A 455 -4.23 2.66 27.95
CA PRO A 455 -3.33 1.55 27.63
C PRO A 455 -3.84 0.66 26.49
N SER A 456 -5.15 0.45 26.40
CA SER A 456 -5.74 -0.39 25.35
C SER A 456 -5.56 0.17 23.94
N ILE A 457 -5.58 1.50 23.77
CA ILE A 457 -5.40 2.11 22.45
C ILE A 457 -3.95 2.04 22.00
N PHE A 458 -3.01 2.20 22.93
CA PHE A 458 -1.60 1.92 22.65
C PHE A 458 -1.38 0.46 22.27
N ALA A 459 -1.99 -0.46 23.03
CA ALA A 459 -1.92 -1.89 22.75
C ALA A 459 -2.46 -2.23 21.35
N PHE A 460 -3.55 -1.60 20.92
CA PHE A 460 -4.05 -1.72 19.55
C PHE A 460 -3.00 -1.24 18.53
N GLY A 461 -2.40 -0.07 18.72
CA GLY A 461 -1.30 0.39 17.86
C GLY A 461 -0.13 -0.60 17.79
N LEU A 462 0.19 -1.26 18.89
CA LEU A 462 1.22 -2.32 18.92
C LEU A 462 0.81 -3.60 18.18
N VAL A 463 -0.49 -3.88 18.00
CA VAL A 463 -0.95 -4.96 17.11
C VAL A 463 -0.66 -4.60 15.65
N ALA A 464 -0.91 -3.36 15.20
CA ALA A 464 -0.49 -2.89 13.87
C ALA A 464 1.01 -3.04 13.69
N PHE A 465 1.78 -2.58 14.68
CA PHE A 465 3.23 -2.70 14.68
C PHE A 465 3.71 -4.15 14.60
N GLY A 466 3.07 -5.06 15.33
CA GLY A 466 3.38 -6.49 15.27
C GLY A 466 3.12 -7.09 13.90
N MET A 467 2.07 -6.66 13.19
CA MET A 467 1.83 -7.08 11.80
C MET A 467 2.96 -6.62 10.86
N LEU A 468 3.58 -5.46 11.14
CA LEU A 468 4.78 -4.98 10.44
C LEU A 468 6.05 -5.74 10.84
N GLY A 469 6.00 -6.64 11.83
CA GLY A 469 7.07 -7.61 12.11
C GLY A 469 7.49 -8.45 10.92
N MET A 470 6.58 -8.59 9.95
CA MET A 470 6.70 -9.44 8.79
C MET A 470 7.04 -8.69 7.51
N GLY A 471 7.13 -7.36 7.52
CA GLY A 471 6.95 -6.63 6.27
C GLY A 471 8.00 -6.83 5.18
N PRO A 472 9.31 -7.12 5.41
CA PRO A 472 10.17 -7.50 4.29
C PRO A 472 9.64 -8.75 3.57
N VAL A 473 9.08 -9.70 4.31
CA VAL A 473 8.45 -10.91 3.77
C VAL A 473 7.07 -10.63 3.18
N THR A 474 6.23 -9.81 3.82
CA THR A 474 4.92 -9.41 3.28
C THR A 474 5.08 -8.70 1.93
N ILE A 475 6.03 -7.78 1.81
CA ILE A 475 6.36 -7.13 0.54
C ILE A 475 6.96 -8.12 -0.46
N ALA A 476 7.75 -9.08 0.01
CA ALA A 476 8.33 -10.08 -0.88
C ALA A 476 7.29 -10.99 -1.53
N VAL A 477 6.26 -11.40 -0.77
CA VAL A 477 5.18 -12.22 -1.31
C VAL A 477 4.18 -11.41 -2.13
N ASP A 478 3.97 -10.13 -1.84
CA ASP A 478 3.17 -9.23 -2.68
C ASP A 478 3.86 -8.97 -4.03
N SER A 479 5.14 -8.58 -3.97
CA SER A 479 5.99 -8.32 -5.16
C SER A 479 6.27 -9.58 -5.99
N TYR A 480 5.93 -10.76 -5.48
CA TYR A 480 6.03 -12.01 -6.21
C TYR A 480 5.12 -12.02 -7.44
N GLY A 481 3.85 -11.60 -7.27
CA GLY A 481 2.83 -11.63 -8.32
C GLY A 481 3.19 -10.84 -9.58
N PRO A 482 3.53 -9.54 -9.48
CA PRO A 482 3.88 -8.74 -10.66
C PRO A 482 5.09 -9.27 -11.45
N VAL A 483 6.00 -10.01 -10.79
CA VAL A 483 7.14 -10.63 -11.47
C VAL A 483 6.70 -11.87 -12.24
N THR A 484 5.83 -12.70 -11.66
CA THR A 484 5.33 -13.92 -12.30
C THR A 484 4.42 -13.61 -13.48
N ASP A 485 3.55 -12.62 -13.31
CA ASP A 485 2.61 -12.12 -14.33
C ASP A 485 3.37 -11.63 -15.57
N ASN A 486 4.27 -10.64 -15.40
CA ASN A 486 5.09 -10.15 -16.51
C ASN A 486 6.04 -11.20 -17.10
N ALA A 487 6.44 -12.23 -16.35
CA ALA A 487 7.26 -13.30 -16.91
C ALA A 487 6.47 -14.08 -17.97
N GLN A 488 5.16 -14.28 -17.77
CA GLN A 488 4.26 -14.86 -18.76
C GLN A 488 4.14 -13.95 -19.98
N SER A 489 3.85 -12.66 -19.80
CA SER A 489 3.72 -11.74 -20.94
C SER A 489 5.02 -11.58 -21.72
N ILE A 490 6.17 -11.50 -21.06
CA ILE A 490 7.47 -11.43 -21.74
C ILE A 490 7.74 -12.70 -22.55
N TYR A 491 7.32 -13.86 -22.07
CA TYR A 491 7.45 -15.10 -22.83
C TYR A 491 6.70 -15.00 -24.17
N GLU A 492 5.41 -14.64 -24.14
CA GLU A 492 4.57 -14.52 -25.34
C GLU A 492 5.06 -13.38 -26.27
N LEU A 493 5.31 -12.20 -25.72
CA LEU A 493 5.81 -11.02 -26.45
C LEU A 493 7.18 -11.20 -27.10
N SER A 494 7.98 -12.14 -26.61
CA SER A 494 9.31 -12.43 -27.17
C SER A 494 9.25 -13.26 -28.44
N LEU A 495 8.11 -13.90 -28.74
CA LEU A 495 7.93 -14.84 -29.85
C LEU A 495 9.05 -15.90 -29.92
N ILE A 496 9.59 -16.31 -28.76
CA ILE A 496 10.77 -17.17 -28.70
C ILE A 496 10.57 -18.50 -29.41
N GLU A 497 9.35 -19.04 -29.41
CA GLU A 497 8.97 -20.28 -30.11
C GLU A 497 9.05 -20.16 -31.64
N GLU A 498 8.89 -18.96 -32.18
CA GLU A 498 8.91 -18.72 -33.62
C GLU A 498 10.33 -18.41 -34.14
N ILE A 499 11.31 -18.25 -33.24
CA ILE A 499 12.69 -17.97 -33.63
C ILE A 499 13.30 -19.21 -34.31
N PRO A 500 13.79 -19.11 -35.55
CA PRO A 500 14.39 -20.25 -36.25
C PRO A 500 15.61 -20.78 -35.51
N ASN A 501 15.70 -22.11 -35.36
CA ASN A 501 16.80 -22.82 -34.68
C ASN A 501 17.00 -22.44 -33.20
N ILE A 502 15.96 -21.94 -32.54
CA ILE A 502 16.04 -21.51 -31.13
C ILE A 502 16.43 -22.65 -30.18
N LYS A 503 16.04 -23.90 -30.49
CA LYS A 503 16.39 -25.06 -29.66
C LYS A 503 17.91 -25.27 -29.67
N GLU A 504 18.50 -25.24 -30.85
CA GLU A 504 19.94 -25.41 -31.06
C GLU A 504 20.73 -24.23 -30.49
N GLU A 505 20.23 -22.99 -30.64
CA GLU A 505 20.84 -21.79 -30.05
C GLU A 505 20.85 -21.86 -28.52
N VAL A 506 19.71 -22.20 -27.91
CA VAL A 506 19.62 -22.31 -26.45
C VAL A 506 20.52 -23.44 -25.91
N GLU A 507 20.53 -24.59 -26.56
CA GLU A 507 21.41 -25.71 -26.17
C GLU A 507 22.89 -25.33 -26.27
N LYS A 508 23.29 -24.64 -27.35
CA LYS A 508 24.68 -24.23 -27.59
C LYS A 508 25.14 -23.13 -26.63
N ASP A 509 24.36 -22.07 -26.48
CA ASP A 509 24.80 -20.84 -25.81
C ASP A 509 24.48 -20.84 -24.30
N PHE A 510 23.50 -21.65 -23.87
CA PHE A 510 23.03 -21.72 -22.49
C PHE A 510 23.13 -23.10 -21.84
N GLY A 511 23.38 -24.16 -22.61
CA GLY A 511 23.74 -25.49 -22.08
C GLY A 511 22.57 -26.28 -21.51
N PHE A 512 21.34 -26.03 -21.96
CA PHE A 512 20.17 -26.82 -21.61
C PHE A 512 19.20 -26.95 -22.79
N LYS A 513 18.41 -28.01 -22.81
CA LYS A 513 17.36 -28.22 -23.82
C LYS A 513 16.08 -27.50 -23.39
N PRO A 514 15.55 -26.55 -24.19
CA PRO A 514 14.35 -25.82 -23.82
C PRO A 514 13.08 -26.68 -23.93
N ASP A 515 12.18 -26.55 -22.95
CA ASP A 515 10.85 -27.17 -22.91
C ASP A 515 9.77 -26.06 -22.93
N PHE A 516 9.13 -25.88 -24.09
CA PHE A 516 8.18 -24.79 -24.32
C PHE A 516 6.80 -25.08 -23.70
N GLU A 517 6.32 -26.32 -23.76
CA GLU A 517 5.01 -26.69 -23.20
C GLU A 517 5.03 -26.60 -21.67
N LYS A 518 6.06 -27.18 -21.04
CA LYS A 518 6.16 -27.16 -19.57
C LYS A 518 6.46 -25.76 -19.05
N SER A 519 7.16 -24.94 -19.84
CA SER A 519 7.41 -23.52 -19.53
C SER A 519 6.10 -22.74 -19.37
N LYS A 520 5.17 -22.83 -20.33
CA LYS A 520 3.85 -22.16 -20.24
C LYS A 520 3.08 -22.57 -18.98
N TYR A 521 2.97 -23.88 -18.76
CA TYR A 521 2.33 -24.41 -17.55
C TYR A 521 2.96 -23.85 -16.26
N TYR A 522 4.28 -23.81 -16.16
CA TYR A 522 4.92 -23.26 -14.97
C TYR A 522 4.73 -21.75 -14.82
N LEU A 523 4.69 -20.99 -15.90
CA LEU A 523 4.45 -19.55 -15.82
C LEU A 523 3.04 -19.28 -15.32
N GLU A 524 2.02 -19.93 -15.90
CA GLU A 524 0.62 -19.79 -15.51
C GLU A 524 0.34 -20.30 -14.09
N ALA A 525 0.87 -21.48 -13.72
CA ALA A 525 0.69 -22.04 -12.37
C ALA A 525 1.35 -21.16 -11.29
N ASN A 526 2.43 -20.48 -11.65
CA ASN A 526 3.15 -19.61 -10.74
C ASN A 526 2.48 -18.23 -10.63
N ASP A 527 1.89 -17.74 -11.72
CA ASP A 527 1.03 -16.57 -11.73
C ASP A 527 -0.21 -16.76 -10.83
N GLY A 528 -0.89 -17.92 -10.91
CA GLY A 528 -1.99 -18.22 -9.99
C GLY A 528 -1.60 -18.19 -8.50
N ALA A 529 -0.40 -18.66 -8.16
CA ALA A 529 0.15 -18.50 -6.80
C ALA A 529 0.50 -17.04 -6.48
N GLY A 530 1.02 -16.29 -7.45
CA GLY A 530 1.23 -14.85 -7.38
C GLY A 530 -0.06 -14.10 -7.04
N ASN A 531 -1.17 -14.41 -7.71
CA ASN A 531 -2.48 -13.81 -7.47
C ASN A 531 -2.99 -14.10 -6.05
N THR A 532 -2.82 -15.34 -5.57
CA THR A 532 -3.13 -15.68 -4.17
C THR A 532 -2.33 -14.83 -3.19
N PHE A 533 -1.01 -14.70 -3.37
CA PHE A 533 -0.16 -13.98 -2.40
C PHE A 533 -0.23 -12.45 -2.51
N LYS A 534 -0.48 -11.92 -3.70
CA LYS A 534 -0.89 -10.53 -3.92
C LYS A 534 -2.19 -10.26 -3.16
N ALA A 535 -3.17 -11.17 -3.21
CA ALA A 535 -4.42 -11.02 -2.47
C ALA A 535 -4.22 -11.10 -0.95
N THR A 536 -3.35 -11.99 -0.45
CA THR A 536 -3.14 -12.17 1.01
C THR A 536 -2.43 -11.00 1.67
N ALA A 537 -1.54 -10.31 0.97
CA ALA A 537 -0.83 -9.15 1.50
C ALA A 537 -1.76 -7.94 1.70
N LYS A 538 -2.77 -7.76 0.84
CA LYS A 538 -3.67 -6.58 0.85
C LYS A 538 -4.43 -6.42 2.18
N PRO A 539 -5.15 -7.44 2.72
CA PRO A 539 -5.79 -7.38 4.03
C PRO A 539 -4.83 -7.13 5.20
N VAL A 540 -3.58 -7.61 5.13
CA VAL A 540 -2.57 -7.34 6.17
C VAL A 540 -2.22 -5.85 6.17
N LEU A 541 -1.91 -5.29 5.00
CA LEU A 541 -1.56 -3.87 4.86
C LEU A 541 -2.69 -2.93 5.29
N ILE A 542 -3.92 -3.15 4.82
CA ILE A 542 -5.08 -2.34 5.27
C ILE A 542 -5.38 -2.52 6.76
N GLY A 543 -5.19 -3.73 7.31
CA GLY A 543 -5.33 -3.99 8.74
C GLY A 543 -4.39 -3.13 9.57
N THR A 544 -3.12 -3.02 9.16
CA THR A 544 -2.16 -2.12 9.82
C THR A 544 -2.54 -0.65 9.69
N ALA A 545 -3.10 -0.26 8.55
CA ALA A 545 -3.54 1.11 8.29
C ALA A 545 -4.65 1.55 9.24
N VAL A 546 -5.65 0.70 9.42
CA VAL A 546 -6.84 1.01 10.23
C VAL A 546 -6.50 1.05 11.71
N VAL A 547 -5.70 0.08 12.16
CA VAL A 547 -5.26 0.03 13.55
C VAL A 547 -4.27 1.19 13.84
N GLY A 548 -3.33 1.47 12.95
CA GLY A 548 -2.41 2.62 13.07
C GLY A 548 -3.12 3.97 12.99
N ALA A 549 -4.10 4.12 12.09
CA ALA A 549 -4.94 5.31 12.02
C ALA A 549 -5.75 5.50 13.30
N THR A 550 -6.25 4.43 13.92
CA THR A 550 -6.95 4.51 15.20
C THR A 550 -6.04 5.06 16.30
N THR A 551 -4.78 4.62 16.35
CA THR A 551 -3.76 5.18 17.27
C THR A 551 -3.48 6.65 17.00
N MET A 552 -3.37 7.07 15.72
CA MET A 552 -3.19 8.48 15.36
C MET A 552 -4.40 9.35 15.72
N ILE A 553 -5.62 8.87 15.46
CA ILE A 553 -6.85 9.56 15.85
C ILE A 553 -6.87 9.76 17.37
N PHE A 554 -6.35 8.80 18.12
CA PHE A 554 -6.24 8.96 19.57
C PHE A 554 -5.23 10.02 19.98
N SER A 555 -4.06 10.07 19.33
CA SER A 555 -3.11 11.17 19.52
C SER A 555 -3.77 12.53 19.24
N LEU A 556 -4.59 12.64 18.19
CA LEU A 556 -5.38 13.83 17.92
C LEU A 556 -6.37 14.15 19.05
N ILE A 557 -7.05 13.16 19.63
CA ILE A 557 -7.95 13.35 20.77
C ILE A 557 -7.19 13.91 21.99
N LEU A 558 -5.96 13.42 22.25
CA LEU A 558 -5.12 13.95 23.33
C LEU A 558 -4.69 15.39 23.07
N VAL A 559 -4.33 15.73 21.83
CA VAL A 559 -4.05 17.12 21.42
C VAL A 559 -5.27 18.01 21.64
N ILE A 560 -6.46 17.58 21.23
CA ILE A 560 -7.71 18.33 21.43
C ILE A 560 -7.98 18.55 22.92
N LYS A 561 -7.75 17.52 23.76
CA LYS A 561 -7.89 17.65 25.21
C LYS A 561 -6.99 18.74 25.76
N GLU A 562 -5.73 18.76 25.37
CA GLU A 562 -4.75 19.74 25.84
C GLU A 562 -5.09 21.15 25.35
N ALA A 563 -5.46 21.30 24.08
CA ALA A 563 -5.77 22.59 23.46
C ALA A 563 -7.11 23.20 23.93
N LEU A 564 -8.14 22.37 24.13
CA LEU A 564 -9.51 22.85 24.39
C LEU A 564 -10.05 22.49 25.78
N GLY A 565 -9.32 21.72 26.58
CA GLY A 565 -9.78 21.23 27.88
C GLY A 565 -10.96 20.25 27.79
N VAL A 566 -11.14 19.58 26.65
CA VAL A 566 -12.27 18.67 26.41
C VAL A 566 -11.89 17.26 26.79
N ASP A 567 -12.68 16.63 27.66
CA ASP A 567 -12.44 15.24 28.04
C ASP A 567 -12.62 14.29 26.85
N PRO A 568 -11.65 13.38 26.58
CA PRO A 568 -11.70 12.43 25.46
C PRO A 568 -13.00 11.62 25.36
N GLU A 569 -13.61 11.28 26.49
CA GLU A 569 -14.87 10.53 26.56
C GLU A 569 -16.05 11.30 25.94
N THR A 570 -16.05 12.62 26.06
CA THR A 570 -17.08 13.47 25.46
C THR A 570 -16.93 13.56 23.94
N ILE A 571 -15.70 13.45 23.43
CA ILE A 571 -15.40 13.45 22.00
C ILE A 571 -15.92 12.17 21.34
N LEU A 572 -15.79 11.02 22.00
CA LEU A 572 -16.19 9.72 21.46
C LEU A 572 -17.64 9.30 21.80
N SER A 573 -18.40 10.16 22.47
CA SER A 573 -19.76 9.84 22.88
C SER A 573 -20.73 9.77 21.69
N ILE A 574 -21.48 8.66 21.58
CA ILE A 574 -22.55 8.53 20.58
C ILE A 574 -23.74 9.45 20.88
N LEU A 575 -23.85 9.91 22.13
CA LEU A 575 -24.89 10.85 22.56
C LEU A 575 -24.62 12.26 22.03
N ASN A 576 -23.38 12.53 21.59
CA ASN A 576 -23.07 13.73 20.83
C ASN A 576 -23.56 13.56 19.38
N PRO A 577 -24.53 14.36 18.89
CA PRO A 577 -25.07 14.21 17.53
C PRO A 577 -24.00 14.40 16.45
N TYR A 578 -22.95 15.18 16.71
CA TYR A 578 -21.84 15.38 15.80
C TYR A 578 -21.07 14.09 15.51
N SER A 579 -20.99 13.16 16.48
CA SER A 579 -20.37 11.85 16.28
C SER A 579 -21.12 11.05 15.21
N ILE A 580 -22.46 11.04 15.26
CA ILE A 580 -23.31 10.36 14.27
C ILE A 580 -23.13 10.97 12.88
N LEU A 581 -23.09 12.32 12.79
CA LEU A 581 -22.82 13.01 11.53
C LEU A 581 -21.45 12.63 10.96
N GLY A 582 -20.42 12.60 11.80
CA GLY A 582 -19.08 12.15 11.43
C GLY A 582 -19.08 10.73 10.88
N PHE A 583 -19.77 9.80 11.55
CA PHE A 583 -19.88 8.41 11.09
C PHE A 583 -20.52 8.31 9.71
N ILE A 584 -21.63 9.01 9.47
CA ILE A 584 -22.30 9.00 8.16
C ILE A 584 -21.41 9.61 7.07
N LEU A 585 -20.74 10.73 7.36
CA LEU A 585 -19.86 11.40 6.41
C LEU A 585 -18.68 10.52 6.00
N GLY A 586 -18.04 9.83 6.95
CA GLY A 586 -16.90 8.97 6.64
C GLY A 586 -17.29 7.78 5.75
N GLY A 587 -18.41 7.13 6.06
CA GLY A 587 -18.95 6.05 5.23
C GLY A 587 -19.29 6.55 3.82
N ALA A 588 -19.92 7.72 3.70
CA ALA A 588 -20.23 8.32 2.40
C ALA A 588 -18.96 8.58 1.56
N VAL A 589 -17.87 9.04 2.18
CA VAL A 589 -16.60 9.28 1.48
C VAL A 589 -15.96 7.98 1.00
N ILE A 590 -16.02 6.89 1.77
CA ILE A 590 -15.48 5.58 1.35
C ILE A 590 -16.21 5.02 0.13
N TYR A 591 -17.53 5.11 0.11
CA TYR A 591 -18.33 4.66 -1.03
C TYR A 591 -18.16 5.55 -2.26
N TRP A 592 -18.11 6.88 -2.06
CA TRP A 592 -17.79 7.80 -3.15
C TRP A 592 -16.40 7.51 -3.73
N PHE A 593 -15.38 7.30 -2.88
CA PHE A 593 -14.01 7.02 -3.30
C PHE A 593 -13.97 5.77 -4.19
N SER A 594 -14.59 4.68 -3.73
CA SER A 594 -14.66 3.41 -4.47
C SER A 594 -15.35 3.60 -5.83
N GLY A 595 -16.45 4.36 -5.88
CA GLY A 595 -17.11 4.67 -7.15
C GLY A 595 -16.27 5.57 -8.08
N ALA A 596 -15.58 6.56 -7.52
CA ALA A 596 -14.76 7.51 -8.29
C ALA A 596 -13.52 6.84 -8.89
N SER A 597 -12.85 5.95 -8.16
CA SER A 597 -11.72 5.17 -8.68
C SER A 597 -12.15 4.22 -9.78
N ILE A 598 -13.25 3.47 -9.59
CA ILE A 598 -13.81 2.58 -10.62
C ILE A 598 -14.20 3.39 -11.87
N GLN A 599 -14.87 4.53 -11.70
CA GLN A 599 -15.27 5.39 -12.83
C GLN A 599 -14.06 5.88 -13.64
N ALA A 600 -12.95 6.21 -12.98
CA ALA A 600 -11.72 6.61 -13.66
C ALA A 600 -11.15 5.46 -14.51
N VAL A 601 -11.14 4.23 -13.98
CA VAL A 601 -10.73 3.03 -14.71
C VAL A 601 -11.68 2.76 -15.88
N THR A 602 -12.99 2.66 -15.64
CA THR A 602 -14.00 2.36 -16.67
C THR A 602 -13.89 3.33 -17.86
N THR A 603 -13.70 4.61 -17.57
CA THR A 603 -13.61 5.64 -18.61
C THR A 603 -12.33 5.52 -19.41
N GLY A 604 -11.20 5.34 -18.75
CA GLY A 604 -9.92 5.16 -19.42
C GLY A 604 -9.88 3.85 -20.23
N ALA A 605 -10.38 2.75 -19.67
CA ALA A 605 -10.46 1.45 -20.32
C ALA A 605 -11.30 1.52 -21.59
N GLY A 606 -12.46 2.18 -21.56
CA GLY A 606 -13.27 2.39 -22.77
C GLY A 606 -12.50 3.12 -23.89
N ARG A 607 -11.69 4.12 -23.53
CA ARG A 607 -10.84 4.83 -24.51
C ARG A 607 -9.69 3.98 -25.02
N ALA A 608 -9.07 3.17 -24.17
CA ALA A 608 -8.03 2.23 -24.55
C ALA A 608 -8.59 1.15 -25.50
N VAL A 609 -9.73 0.55 -25.17
CA VAL A 609 -10.47 -0.41 -26.00
C VAL A 609 -10.75 0.17 -27.39
N ASP A 610 -11.32 1.38 -27.48
CA ASP A 610 -11.62 2.02 -28.76
C ASP A 610 -10.37 2.24 -29.62
N TYR A 611 -9.25 2.58 -28.98
CA TYR A 611 -7.98 2.77 -29.67
C TYR A 611 -7.40 1.44 -30.14
N ILE A 612 -7.36 0.42 -29.28
CA ILE A 612 -6.80 -0.90 -29.57
C ILE A 612 -7.59 -1.56 -30.70
N LYS A 613 -8.93 -1.55 -30.65
CA LYS A 613 -9.80 -2.08 -31.71
C LYS A 613 -9.49 -1.52 -33.09
N LYS A 614 -9.17 -0.22 -33.18
CA LYS A 614 -8.87 0.45 -34.46
C LYS A 614 -7.46 0.18 -34.97
N ASN A 615 -6.55 -0.29 -34.10
CA ASN A 615 -5.12 -0.34 -34.38
C ASN A 615 -4.52 -1.74 -34.36
N ILE A 616 -5.24 -2.74 -33.82
CA ILE A 616 -4.87 -4.14 -33.89
C ILE A 616 -4.97 -4.63 -35.35
N ASN A 617 -3.98 -5.41 -35.79
CA ASN A 617 -3.97 -6.00 -37.12
C ASN A 617 -3.81 -7.52 -37.00
N LEU A 618 -4.83 -8.26 -37.43
CA LEU A 618 -4.89 -9.72 -37.35
C LEU A 618 -4.76 -10.39 -38.72
N ASP A 619 -4.40 -9.63 -39.77
CA ASP A 619 -4.09 -10.21 -41.08
C ASP A 619 -2.93 -11.22 -40.94
N PRO A 620 -3.07 -12.46 -41.43
CA PRO A 620 -2.00 -13.47 -41.39
C PRO A 620 -0.67 -13.04 -42.01
N ASN A 621 -0.69 -12.05 -42.92
CA ASN A 621 0.48 -11.52 -43.61
C ASN A 621 1.07 -10.27 -42.95
N ALA A 622 0.42 -9.73 -41.91
CA ALA A 622 0.93 -8.60 -41.17
C ALA A 622 2.07 -9.01 -40.23
N GLU A 623 2.84 -8.02 -39.76
CA GLU A 623 3.78 -8.25 -38.66
C GLU A 623 3.04 -8.84 -37.46
N LYS A 624 3.58 -9.92 -36.89
CA LYS A 624 3.03 -10.59 -35.71
C LYS A 624 3.22 -9.81 -34.41
N LYS A 625 3.72 -8.57 -34.49
CA LYS A 625 3.98 -7.70 -33.35
C LYS A 625 3.39 -6.32 -33.59
N ALA A 626 2.78 -5.74 -32.57
CA ALA A 626 2.28 -4.37 -32.60
C ALA A 626 3.45 -3.38 -32.71
N SER A 627 3.24 -2.30 -33.46
CA SER A 627 4.23 -1.22 -33.57
C SER A 627 4.48 -0.58 -32.19
N PRO A 628 5.75 -0.29 -31.83
CA PRO A 628 6.09 0.39 -30.57
C PRO A 628 5.38 1.74 -30.38
N GLU A 629 5.12 2.47 -31.47
CA GLU A 629 4.40 3.74 -31.47
C GLU A 629 2.95 3.55 -31.01
N LYS A 630 2.29 2.49 -31.47
CA LYS A 630 0.91 2.17 -31.07
C LYS A 630 0.84 1.83 -29.57
N SER A 631 1.77 1.05 -29.07
CA SER A 631 1.83 0.71 -27.63
C SER A 631 2.14 1.93 -26.76
N LYS A 632 3.07 2.80 -27.16
CA LYS A 632 3.34 4.08 -26.47
C LYS A 632 2.11 4.97 -26.40
N GLN A 633 1.27 4.95 -27.43
CA GLN A 633 0.02 5.71 -27.43
C GLN A 633 -0.99 5.16 -26.41
N VAL A 634 -1.13 3.83 -26.28
CA VAL A 634 -1.95 3.22 -25.22
C VAL A 634 -1.46 3.65 -23.84
N VAL A 635 -0.16 3.56 -23.58
CA VAL A 635 0.46 4.03 -22.32
C VAL A 635 0.15 5.51 -22.05
N SER A 636 0.18 6.35 -23.10
CA SER A 636 -0.15 7.78 -22.96
C SER A 636 -1.62 8.00 -22.59
N ILE A 637 -2.54 7.20 -23.16
CA ILE A 637 -3.96 7.21 -22.80
C ILE A 637 -4.10 6.83 -21.32
N CYS A 638 -3.55 5.68 -20.91
CA CYS A 638 -3.60 5.21 -19.52
C CYS A 638 -3.06 6.27 -18.55
N THR A 639 -1.90 6.86 -18.86
CA THR A 639 -1.27 7.90 -18.01
C THR A 639 -2.17 9.13 -17.86
N SER A 640 -2.78 9.61 -18.94
CA SER A 640 -3.60 10.82 -18.91
C SER A 640 -4.85 10.62 -18.03
N PHE A 641 -5.52 9.48 -18.16
CA PHE A 641 -6.71 9.18 -17.37
C PHE A 641 -6.39 8.85 -15.92
N ALA A 642 -5.27 8.17 -15.65
CA ALA A 642 -4.74 7.97 -14.31
C ALA A 642 -4.51 9.30 -13.56
N GLN A 643 -3.82 10.25 -14.18
CA GLN A 643 -3.57 11.57 -13.56
C GLN A 643 -4.84 12.40 -13.38
N LYS A 644 -5.76 12.38 -14.35
CA LYS A 644 -7.07 13.06 -14.22
C LYS A 644 -7.91 12.48 -13.09
N GLY A 645 -7.99 11.15 -13.01
CA GLY A 645 -8.69 10.44 -11.94
C GLY A 645 -8.09 10.75 -10.57
N MET A 646 -6.78 10.57 -10.43
CA MET A 646 -6.07 10.85 -9.19
C MET A 646 -6.20 12.31 -8.75
N PHE A 647 -6.10 13.28 -9.67
CA PHE A 647 -6.28 14.68 -9.34
C PHE A 647 -7.67 14.98 -8.79
N ASN A 648 -8.72 14.42 -9.40
CA ASN A 648 -10.08 14.60 -8.88
C ASN A 648 -10.21 14.01 -7.48
N ILE A 649 -9.71 12.79 -7.28
CA ILE A 649 -9.77 12.08 -6.01
C ILE A 649 -9.01 12.85 -4.91
N PHE A 650 -7.78 13.28 -5.20
CA PHE A 650 -6.95 14.04 -4.28
C PHE A 650 -7.64 15.31 -3.79
N ILE A 651 -8.19 16.11 -4.71
CA ILE A 651 -8.85 17.36 -4.35
C ILE A 651 -10.05 17.11 -3.43
N VAL A 652 -10.87 16.09 -3.69
CA VAL A 652 -11.98 15.78 -2.80
C VAL A 652 -11.50 15.38 -1.41
N ILE A 653 -10.54 14.46 -1.31
CA ILE A 653 -10.03 13.98 -0.02
C ILE A 653 -9.36 15.12 0.77
N PHE A 654 -8.51 15.91 0.11
CA PHE A 654 -7.82 17.05 0.71
C PHE A 654 -8.80 18.11 1.24
N PHE A 655 -9.77 18.52 0.43
CA PHE A 655 -10.72 19.55 0.82
C PHE A 655 -11.83 19.04 1.74
N PHE A 656 -12.19 17.75 1.73
CA PHE A 656 -13.05 17.19 2.77
C PHE A 656 -12.33 17.09 4.11
N ALA A 657 -11.06 16.69 4.14
CA ALA A 657 -10.29 16.69 5.39
C ALA A 657 -10.25 18.10 6.00
N LEU A 658 -9.86 19.12 5.23
CA LEU A 658 -9.90 20.52 5.69
C LEU A 658 -11.33 20.98 6.02
N GLY A 659 -12.29 20.75 5.12
CA GLY A 659 -13.64 21.25 5.25
C GLY A 659 -14.37 20.71 6.47
N ILE A 660 -14.27 19.40 6.72
CA ILE A 660 -14.93 18.75 7.85
C ILE A 660 -14.19 19.12 9.14
N ALA A 661 -12.86 19.15 9.17
CA ALA A 661 -12.10 19.61 10.35
C ALA A 661 -12.49 21.05 10.72
N PHE A 662 -12.53 21.95 9.74
CA PHE A 662 -12.82 23.37 9.96
C PHE A 662 -14.29 23.61 10.37
N LEU A 663 -15.23 22.84 9.83
CA LEU A 663 -16.63 22.87 10.30
C LEU A 663 -16.79 22.30 11.71
N SER A 664 -15.89 21.39 12.11
CA SER A 664 -15.84 20.79 13.44
C SER A 664 -15.14 21.69 14.47
N ALA A 665 -14.62 22.85 14.06
CA ALA A 665 -14.03 23.81 14.99
C ALA A 665 -15.04 24.23 16.08
N PRO A 666 -14.57 24.49 17.31
CA PRO A 666 -15.44 24.97 18.39
C PRO A 666 -16.30 26.17 18.02
N GLY A 667 -17.44 26.32 18.69
CA GLY A 667 -18.23 27.54 18.64
C GLY A 667 -17.54 28.69 19.38
N SER A 668 -17.80 29.94 18.95
CA SER A 668 -17.32 31.16 19.61
C SER A 668 -17.71 31.30 21.08
N ASN A 669 -18.66 30.48 21.54
CA ASN A 669 -19.17 30.46 22.91
C ASN A 669 -18.50 29.37 23.78
N GLY A 670 -17.38 28.77 23.33
CA GLY A 670 -16.73 27.64 24.01
C GLY A 670 -17.46 26.30 23.83
N TYR A 671 -18.34 26.20 22.84
CA TYR A 671 -19.09 24.97 22.55
C TYR A 671 -18.24 24.01 21.72
N ASN A 672 -17.71 22.96 22.37
CA ASN A 672 -16.71 22.05 21.80
C ASN A 672 -17.30 20.75 21.21
N ALA A 673 -18.60 20.48 21.38
CA ALA A 673 -19.22 19.27 20.83
C ALA A 673 -19.00 19.03 19.32
N PRO A 674 -18.88 20.07 18.45
CA PRO A 674 -18.61 19.86 17.02
C PRO A 674 -17.32 19.10 16.72
N VAL A 675 -16.32 19.14 17.61
CA VAL A 675 -15.01 18.48 17.42
C VAL A 675 -15.16 16.96 17.22
N SER A 676 -16.16 16.35 17.85
CA SER A 676 -16.50 14.93 17.66
C SER A 676 -16.80 14.58 16.21
N MET A 677 -17.32 15.51 15.39
CA MET A 677 -17.66 15.22 13.99
C MET A 677 -16.43 14.81 13.19
N PHE A 678 -15.31 15.52 13.32
CA PHE A 678 -14.11 15.20 12.58
C PHE A 678 -13.45 13.91 13.08
N VAL A 679 -13.39 13.73 14.40
CA VAL A 679 -12.85 12.50 15.01
C VAL A 679 -13.66 11.27 14.58
N SER A 680 -15.00 11.32 14.66
CA SER A 680 -15.87 10.23 14.20
C SER A 680 -15.81 10.04 12.69
N TYR A 681 -15.58 11.09 11.90
CA TYR A 681 -15.33 10.99 10.46
C TYR A 681 -14.07 10.16 10.16
N LEU A 682 -12.96 10.40 10.85
CA LEU A 682 -11.73 9.63 10.66
C LEU A 682 -11.89 8.16 11.11
N ILE A 683 -12.55 7.92 12.25
CA ILE A 683 -12.86 6.55 12.72
C ILE A 683 -13.72 5.83 11.68
N SER A 684 -14.72 6.52 11.13
CA SER A 684 -15.61 5.96 10.11
C SER A 684 -14.88 5.59 8.82
N ILE A 685 -14.02 6.47 8.31
CA ILE A 685 -13.19 6.16 7.13
C ILE A 685 -12.35 4.91 7.39
N ALA A 686 -11.74 4.78 8.56
CA ALA A 686 -10.94 3.60 8.89
C ALA A 686 -11.80 2.32 8.93
N LEU A 687 -12.95 2.34 9.63
CA LEU A 687 -13.80 1.16 9.78
C LEU A 687 -14.50 0.75 8.47
N PHE A 688 -15.18 1.67 7.79
CA PHE A 688 -15.81 1.37 6.50
C PHE A 688 -14.76 1.05 5.44
N GLY A 689 -13.62 1.74 5.45
CA GLY A 689 -12.51 1.48 4.55
C GLY A 689 -11.92 0.08 4.72
N LEU A 690 -11.79 -0.42 5.96
CA LEU A 690 -11.33 -1.79 6.24
C LEU A 690 -12.17 -2.83 5.50
N PHE A 691 -13.47 -2.82 5.76
CA PHE A 691 -14.39 -3.83 5.20
C PHE A 691 -14.54 -3.67 3.70
N GLN A 692 -14.61 -2.44 3.20
CA GLN A 692 -14.70 -2.15 1.78
C GLN A 692 -13.45 -2.65 1.03
N ALA A 693 -12.25 -2.41 1.59
CA ALA A 693 -11.01 -2.89 1.01
C ALA A 693 -10.93 -4.42 0.97
N ILE A 694 -11.24 -5.09 2.08
CA ILE A 694 -11.23 -6.56 2.17
C ILE A 694 -12.22 -7.17 1.17
N PHE A 695 -13.45 -6.67 1.17
CA PHE A 695 -14.50 -7.12 0.25
C PHE A 695 -14.03 -7.03 -1.21
N MET A 696 -13.52 -5.87 -1.63
CA MET A 696 -13.09 -5.66 -3.01
C MET A 696 -11.83 -6.47 -3.38
N ALA A 697 -10.86 -6.59 -2.47
CA ALA A 697 -9.65 -7.39 -2.70
C ALA A 697 -9.99 -8.86 -2.94
N ASN A 698 -10.82 -9.45 -2.08
CA ASN A 698 -11.09 -10.87 -2.09
C ASN A 698 -12.13 -11.26 -3.14
N ALA A 699 -13.12 -10.40 -3.43
CA ALA A 699 -14.01 -10.61 -4.57
C ALA A 699 -13.21 -10.63 -5.89
N GLY A 700 -12.34 -9.64 -6.09
CA GLY A 700 -11.47 -9.57 -7.25
C GLY A 700 -10.51 -10.75 -7.37
N GLY A 701 -9.85 -11.14 -6.27
CA GLY A 701 -8.96 -12.31 -6.27
C GLY A 701 -9.70 -13.62 -6.54
N ALA A 702 -10.95 -13.76 -6.10
CA ALA A 702 -11.76 -14.94 -6.38
C ALA A 702 -12.15 -15.05 -7.86
N TRP A 703 -12.51 -13.93 -8.52
CA TRP A 703 -12.81 -13.92 -9.95
C TRP A 703 -11.58 -14.24 -10.80
N ASP A 704 -10.43 -13.65 -10.46
CA ASP A 704 -9.16 -13.88 -11.15
C ASP A 704 -8.74 -15.36 -11.08
N ASN A 705 -8.72 -15.93 -9.88
CA ASN A 705 -8.33 -17.32 -9.74
C ASN A 705 -9.39 -18.28 -10.27
N ALA A 706 -10.67 -17.90 -10.35
CA ALA A 706 -11.66 -18.69 -11.09
C ALA A 706 -11.35 -18.72 -12.59
N LYS A 707 -10.93 -17.60 -13.18
CA LYS A 707 -10.40 -17.56 -14.56
C LYS A 707 -9.20 -18.49 -14.69
N LYS A 708 -8.20 -18.39 -13.80
CA LYS A 708 -6.99 -19.24 -13.84
C LYS A 708 -7.29 -20.73 -13.71
N VAL A 709 -8.25 -21.14 -12.88
CA VAL A 709 -8.69 -22.56 -12.80
C VAL A 709 -9.23 -23.05 -14.15
N ILE A 710 -10.05 -22.25 -14.83
CA ILE A 710 -10.60 -22.60 -16.14
C ILE A 710 -9.50 -22.67 -17.21
N GLU A 711 -8.53 -21.76 -17.15
CA GLU A 711 -7.42 -21.66 -18.09
C GLU A 711 -6.40 -22.79 -17.94
N VAL A 712 -6.02 -23.12 -16.71
CA VAL A 712 -4.89 -24.01 -16.39
C VAL A 712 -5.34 -25.43 -16.06
N ASP A 713 -6.25 -25.57 -15.09
CA ASP A 713 -6.65 -26.87 -14.56
C ASP A 713 -7.65 -27.56 -15.50
N MET A 714 -8.61 -26.81 -16.02
CA MET A 714 -9.63 -27.32 -16.95
C MET A 714 -9.20 -27.26 -18.42
N LYS A 715 -8.27 -26.36 -18.77
CA LYS A 715 -7.77 -26.13 -20.14
C LYS A 715 -8.88 -25.76 -21.14
N GLU A 716 -9.85 -24.98 -20.69
CA GLU A 716 -11.05 -24.60 -21.48
C GLU A 716 -10.97 -23.18 -22.06
N LYS A 717 -9.76 -22.71 -22.44
CA LYS A 717 -9.57 -21.38 -23.06
C LYS A 717 -10.43 -21.24 -24.33
N GLY A 718 -11.07 -20.08 -24.47
CA GLY A 718 -11.90 -19.74 -25.63
C GLY A 718 -13.34 -20.27 -25.62
N THR A 719 -13.74 -21.01 -24.58
CA THR A 719 -15.13 -21.46 -24.37
C THR A 719 -16.04 -20.34 -23.86
N GLU A 720 -17.36 -20.58 -23.83
CA GLU A 720 -18.31 -19.65 -23.19
C GLU A 720 -18.10 -19.55 -21.67
N LEU A 721 -17.70 -20.65 -21.03
CA LEU A 721 -17.31 -20.65 -19.61
C LEU A 721 -16.14 -19.72 -19.36
N HIS A 722 -15.10 -19.82 -20.19
CA HIS A 722 -13.95 -18.94 -20.14
C HIS A 722 -14.32 -17.47 -20.42
N ALA A 723 -15.19 -17.20 -21.40
CA ALA A 723 -15.66 -15.83 -21.64
C ALA A 723 -16.40 -15.25 -20.42
N ALA A 724 -17.20 -16.06 -19.72
CA ALA A 724 -17.89 -15.64 -18.51
C ALA A 724 -16.94 -15.34 -17.35
N SER A 725 -15.88 -16.13 -17.16
CA SER A 725 -14.87 -15.88 -16.12
C SER A 725 -14.02 -14.66 -16.42
N VAL A 726 -13.67 -14.39 -17.69
CA VAL A 726 -12.98 -13.16 -18.10
C VAL A 726 -13.81 -11.92 -17.80
N VAL A 727 -15.14 -11.97 -17.97
CA VAL A 727 -16.02 -10.86 -17.56
C VAL A 727 -15.98 -10.65 -16.04
N GLY A 728 -15.98 -11.75 -15.26
CA GLY A 728 -15.80 -11.67 -13.80
C GLY A 728 -14.50 -11.01 -13.39
N ASP A 729 -13.39 -11.45 -13.99
CA ASP A 729 -12.06 -10.94 -13.69
C ASP A 729 -11.93 -9.44 -14.03
N THR A 730 -12.39 -9.03 -15.22
CA THR A 730 -12.39 -7.62 -15.64
C THR A 730 -13.32 -6.72 -14.82
N VAL A 731 -14.33 -7.28 -14.14
CA VAL A 731 -15.09 -6.57 -13.09
C VAL A 731 -14.28 -6.48 -11.79
N GLY A 732 -13.53 -7.53 -11.45
CA GLY A 732 -12.66 -7.65 -10.27
C GLY A 732 -11.41 -6.79 -10.31
N ASP A 733 -10.90 -6.47 -11.49
CA ASP A 733 -9.68 -5.67 -11.69
C ASP A 733 -9.68 -4.31 -11.00
N PRO A 734 -10.65 -3.40 -11.26
CA PRO A 734 -10.71 -2.12 -10.56
C PRO A 734 -11.06 -2.26 -9.07
N PHE A 735 -11.63 -3.42 -8.66
CA PHE A 735 -11.89 -3.73 -7.27
C PHE A 735 -10.57 -4.02 -6.54
N LYS A 736 -9.81 -5.03 -7.00
CA LYS A 736 -8.65 -5.58 -6.31
C LYS A 736 -7.39 -4.73 -6.48
N ASP A 737 -7.18 -4.06 -7.61
CA ASP A 737 -5.90 -3.41 -7.94
C ASP A 737 -5.98 -1.89 -8.09
N THR A 738 -7.17 -1.30 -7.94
CA THR A 738 -7.32 0.15 -7.83
C THR A 738 -7.97 0.55 -6.52
N SER A 739 -9.23 0.17 -6.31
CA SER A 739 -10.05 0.72 -5.24
C SER A 739 -9.64 0.17 -3.87
N SER A 740 -9.52 -1.15 -3.75
CA SER A 740 -9.18 -1.81 -2.48
C SER A 740 -7.82 -1.35 -1.96
N VAL A 741 -6.79 -1.50 -2.80
CA VAL A 741 -5.41 -1.21 -2.43
C VAL A 741 -5.16 0.27 -2.13
N SER A 742 -5.95 1.16 -2.72
CA SER A 742 -5.80 2.60 -2.49
C SER A 742 -6.47 3.07 -1.21
N LEU A 743 -7.41 2.31 -0.64
CA LEU A 743 -8.04 2.67 0.64
C LEU A 743 -7.01 2.72 1.78
N ASN A 744 -5.97 1.89 1.74
CA ASN A 744 -4.89 1.91 2.72
C ASN A 744 -4.20 3.28 2.82
N PRO A 745 -3.50 3.77 1.78
CA PRO A 745 -2.85 5.07 1.87
C PRO A 745 -3.87 6.23 2.00
N ILE A 746 -5.11 6.09 1.52
CA ILE A 746 -6.16 7.12 1.73
C ILE A 746 -6.56 7.25 3.19
N ILE A 747 -6.75 6.15 3.92
CA ILE A 747 -7.09 6.18 5.35
C ILE A 747 -5.98 6.89 6.12
N LYS A 748 -4.73 6.49 5.90
CA LYS A 748 -3.58 7.07 6.60
C LYS A 748 -3.35 8.52 6.22
N PHE A 749 -3.38 8.83 4.92
CA PHE A 749 -3.25 10.21 4.44
C PHE A 749 -4.31 11.11 5.06
N THR A 750 -5.59 10.71 5.00
CA THR A 750 -6.69 11.51 5.56
C THR A 750 -6.56 11.67 7.07
N THR A 751 -6.02 10.67 7.77
CA THR A 751 -5.82 10.72 9.22
C THR A 751 -4.64 11.62 9.60
N LEU A 752 -3.48 11.46 8.96
CA LEU A 752 -2.28 12.26 9.22
C LEU A 752 -2.48 13.71 8.84
N PHE A 753 -2.89 13.95 7.59
CA PHE A 753 -3.23 15.30 7.15
C PHE A 753 -4.43 15.85 7.92
N GLY A 754 -5.34 14.97 8.35
CA GLY A 754 -6.47 15.34 9.19
C GLY A 754 -6.06 15.89 10.55
N LEU A 755 -5.01 15.34 11.16
CA LEU A 755 -4.46 15.85 12.41
C LEU A 755 -4.03 17.31 12.23
N LEU A 756 -3.18 17.57 11.23
CA LEU A 756 -2.79 18.93 10.82
C LEU A 756 -3.99 19.83 10.52
N ALA A 757 -4.99 19.33 9.79
CA ALA A 757 -6.21 20.08 9.46
C ALA A 757 -7.00 20.48 10.72
N MET A 758 -7.10 19.60 11.71
CA MET A 758 -7.79 19.89 12.95
C MET A 758 -7.01 20.88 13.83
N GLU A 759 -5.68 20.78 13.86
CA GLU A 759 -4.85 21.76 14.57
C GLU A 759 -4.96 23.16 13.98
N ILE A 760 -4.98 23.28 12.64
CA ILE A 760 -5.31 24.54 11.97
C ILE A 760 -6.70 25.02 12.42
N ALA A 761 -7.68 24.12 12.49
CA ALA A 761 -9.07 24.46 12.81
C ALA A 761 -9.25 25.05 14.22
N ILE A 762 -8.47 24.57 15.20
CA ILE A 762 -8.57 24.95 16.61
C ILE A 762 -7.59 26.04 17.03
N SER A 763 -6.67 26.46 16.16
CA SER A 763 -5.79 27.61 16.43
C SER A 763 -6.59 28.87 16.72
N ASP A 764 -6.27 29.58 17.80
CA ASP A 764 -6.99 30.78 18.26
C ASP A 764 -7.13 31.86 17.18
N SER A 765 -6.09 32.05 16.37
CA SER A 765 -6.08 33.06 15.31
C SER A 765 -6.98 32.67 14.11
N PHE A 766 -7.32 31.38 13.97
CA PHE A 766 -8.06 30.84 12.84
C PHE A 766 -9.48 30.41 13.20
N ILE A 767 -9.75 30.07 14.46
CA ILE A 767 -11.00 29.47 14.93
C ILE A 767 -12.25 30.27 14.54
N SER A 768 -12.15 31.60 14.54
CA SER A 768 -13.25 32.52 14.21
C SER A 768 -13.66 32.48 12.73
N ILE A 769 -12.71 32.22 11.83
CA ILE A 769 -12.93 32.15 10.38
C ILE A 769 -13.02 30.71 9.87
N SER A 770 -12.61 29.74 10.68
CA SER A 770 -12.49 28.32 10.34
C SER A 770 -13.75 27.79 9.66
N LYS A 771 -14.93 27.97 10.25
CA LYS A 771 -16.21 27.46 9.68
C LYS A 771 -16.56 28.04 8.31
N TYR A 772 -16.24 29.31 8.05
CA TYR A 772 -16.51 29.93 6.75
C TYR A 772 -15.60 29.35 5.68
N ILE A 773 -14.31 29.18 5.98
CA ILE A 773 -13.36 28.53 5.08
C ILE A 773 -13.74 27.05 4.90
N GLY A 774 -14.16 26.39 5.98
CA GLY A 774 -14.66 25.01 5.95
C GLY A 774 -15.81 24.82 4.98
N ALA A 775 -16.80 25.72 4.98
CA ALA A 775 -17.90 25.70 4.02
C ALA A 775 -17.41 25.84 2.57
N ILE A 776 -16.43 26.72 2.31
CA ILE A 776 -15.82 26.86 0.98
C ILE A 776 -15.12 25.56 0.57
N CYS A 777 -14.34 24.95 1.46
CA CYS A 777 -13.67 23.68 1.23
C CYS A 777 -14.68 22.56 0.88
N ILE A 778 -15.78 22.46 1.62
CA ILE A 778 -16.86 21.50 1.31
C ILE A 778 -17.44 21.74 -0.09
N VAL A 779 -17.72 22.99 -0.47
CA VAL A 779 -18.23 23.31 -1.81
C VAL A 779 -17.24 22.88 -2.89
N ILE A 780 -15.94 23.16 -2.71
CA ILE A 780 -14.89 22.73 -3.64
C ILE A 780 -14.87 21.20 -3.76
N ALA A 781 -14.88 20.49 -2.63
CA ALA A 781 -14.91 19.04 -2.62
C ALA A 781 -16.14 18.48 -3.34
N LEU A 782 -17.34 19.01 -3.08
CA LEU A 782 -18.58 18.59 -3.74
C LEU A 782 -18.58 18.86 -5.26
N ILE A 783 -17.98 19.97 -5.72
CA ILE A 783 -17.78 20.22 -7.15
C ILE A 783 -16.91 19.12 -7.76
N PHE A 784 -15.86 18.68 -7.06
CA PHE A 784 -14.98 17.62 -7.54
C PHE A 784 -15.57 16.22 -7.41
N VAL A 785 -16.45 15.97 -6.43
CA VAL A 785 -17.30 14.77 -6.36
C VAL A 785 -18.20 14.69 -7.61
N TYR A 786 -18.85 15.79 -7.98
CA TYR A 786 -19.60 15.86 -9.23
C TYR A 786 -18.68 15.64 -10.45
N ARG A 787 -17.50 16.26 -10.46
CA ARG A 787 -16.53 16.16 -11.55
C ARG A 787 -16.00 14.74 -11.75
N SER A 788 -15.77 13.99 -10.66
CA SER A 788 -15.20 12.64 -10.72
C SER A 788 -16.10 11.66 -11.49
N PHE A 789 -17.40 11.92 -11.56
CA PHE A 789 -18.33 11.22 -12.44
C PHE A 789 -18.59 11.96 -13.76
N PHE A 790 -19.17 13.17 -13.71
CA PHE A 790 -19.74 13.82 -14.90
C PHE A 790 -18.71 14.37 -15.90
N SER A 791 -17.47 14.58 -15.47
CA SER A 791 -16.37 14.98 -16.36
C SER A 791 -15.53 13.79 -16.81
N MET A 792 -15.75 12.61 -16.23
CA MET A 792 -15.13 11.34 -16.57
C MET A 792 -16.19 10.40 -17.15
N ARG A 793 -17.05 10.86 -18.07
CA ARG A 793 -18.01 9.98 -18.77
C ARG A 793 -17.45 9.61 -20.13
N LEU A 794 -17.71 8.40 -20.61
CA LEU A 794 -17.20 7.88 -21.88
C LEU A 794 -17.45 8.80 -23.09
N ASN A 795 -18.60 9.47 -23.12
CA ASN A 795 -19.01 10.34 -24.24
C ASN A 795 -18.43 11.77 -24.18
N LYS A 796 -17.61 12.09 -23.18
CA LYS A 796 -16.85 13.35 -23.07
C LYS A 796 -15.37 13.05 -23.21
#